data_AF-A0A524C329-F1
#
_entry.id   AF-A0A524C329-F1
#
_cell.length_a   1.000
_cell.length_b   1.000
_cell.length_c   1.000
_cell.angle_alpha   90.00
_cell.angle_beta   90.00
_cell.angle_gamma   90.00
#
_symmetry.space_group_name_H-M   'P 1'
#
loop_
_entity.id
_entity.type
_entity.pdbx_description
1 polymer ?
#
loop_
_entity_poly.entity_id
_entity_poly.type
_entity_poly.pdbx_seq_one_letter_code
_entity_poly.pdbx_strand_id
1 'polypeptide(L)'
;MRDYRVIFIFVSLIVIVVSLASMAYGWLLTQGIYQEMYAFKGDVDYWGIWTLQNNLFTASIILTILSLLTLPQRSSFLKLVSSISETDSVVWRLSLGQAVLWRLFQFILFFGFYVSIGGYSLTGQNVAFLMMLVGDGSISISSEQLAELFSLPFRPDVSAQSVVELVPAMEAYQLYLGFLSTILLFTAIRIGMSIASDLLAKRRDTYSIGAKVLFIASLGLTIQLLGAPMWTVNAGTWMTYLALIIALVSSLIGAALLLIVRIRSGGALARLKSKITQLEEDMTRLQNELMTLREEYESGALEMEDYKHRVNLLMQDRAHISSELRRLKLQKMLPFSGSPRKYGLLAVFLIVIVVLLPVIQALYYGIQMGGDKYIPWKFNYETRKEITITNWAAGVEDLEGLTLEDLTSNATPQSEVEFLTTVRQWDQDASYLRMKNQIGTNWMELADSDIVYLGGHEYWIAPLTFDYRAITTSFINQHLIYTHTEGMVILDAYSGDIVEGDERVALLNRTETAAIYYGEGVGFQDVVFVNVEEFDEVGNLTLGGVPDYTLSGFEFFYYILSMGPEAWSFLGRDMDMLLERNVQSRVQSILLQGLTTDSDPYIVVGPTGEIYYAVSVFIDYRLATGYAHENYVRFLGVVLVGIDDGELSFYRAPDQNSSFFIDKTYNSYYPWQEPPDWLQSQMKWPEDLYERQLDVAYTYHVEDGYLWASGVDFHESPEGSDTRYIIMRIGGEERFVAMHNAEFEDSVGRNLAGIYVMGCGNRHFGDMQFYSAGQIGSSTLLGPNAAVQAFETNDAVRTQLQLWGRYRYGNRLLYHLGGDLFFVIPVFLEVETSADRVIEKLGGVGLVDAQTGGRVSLGENVVEAYYEMFGLLNQTVVEAGEVGFESASFSPLTIDSGEFTELSMLLRNNDNMSHDLSVDITVAAGDFEVFWHGSNVTPMVHPTNTTYSLNIGTVGPGDSYGTTPQLRAYLPEGVVLSTYLIIVTLRTEEGIADQIVLTLTVT
;
A
#
# COMPACT_ATOMS: atom_id res chain seq x y z
N MET A 1 21.80 11.01 58.51
CA MET A 1 21.03 11.44 57.31
C MET A 1 21.91 11.69 56.08
N ARG A 2 23.09 12.30 56.20
CA ARG A 2 23.98 12.56 55.05
C ARG A 2 24.54 11.27 54.44
N ASP A 3 24.95 10.30 55.26
CA ASP A 3 25.53 9.04 54.77
C ASP A 3 24.46 8.13 54.12
N TYR A 4 23.24 8.10 54.66
CA TYR A 4 22.10 7.43 54.03
C TYR A 4 21.74 8.03 52.66
N ARG A 5 21.87 9.35 52.47
CA ARG A 5 21.68 9.98 51.14
C ARG A 5 22.79 9.61 50.17
N VAL A 6 24.03 9.51 50.62
CA VAL A 6 25.17 9.11 49.77
C VAL A 6 25.04 7.64 49.36
N ILE A 7 24.69 6.75 50.30
CA ILE A 7 24.45 5.33 50.00
C ILE A 7 23.26 5.20 49.05
N PHE A 8 22.15 5.92 49.29
CA PHE A 8 21.00 5.90 48.39
C PHE A 8 21.36 6.35 46.97
N ILE A 9 22.07 7.48 46.82
CA ILE A 9 22.52 7.97 45.51
C ILE A 9 23.44 6.96 44.83
N PHE A 10 24.36 6.34 45.58
CA PHE A 10 25.28 5.35 45.03
C PHE A 10 24.56 4.07 44.59
N VAL A 11 23.63 3.56 45.40
CA VAL A 11 22.79 2.40 45.05
C VAL A 11 21.92 2.72 43.84
N SER A 12 21.26 3.88 43.81
CA SER A 12 20.46 4.32 42.65
C SER A 12 21.32 4.42 41.39
N LEU A 13 22.55 4.95 41.50
CA LEU A 13 23.48 5.02 40.37
C LEU A 13 23.87 3.63 39.87
N ILE A 14 24.18 2.70 40.78
CA ILE A 14 24.48 1.30 40.42
C ILE A 14 23.29 0.67 39.71
N VAL A 15 22.08 0.81 40.25
CA VAL A 15 20.87 0.26 39.63
C VAL A 15 20.70 0.83 38.22
N ILE A 16 20.81 2.15 38.05
CA ILE A 16 20.71 2.78 36.72
C ILE A 16 21.78 2.25 35.76
N VAL A 17 23.04 2.14 36.20
CA VAL A 17 24.15 1.65 35.36
C VAL A 17 23.94 0.19 34.98
N VAL A 18 23.54 -0.66 35.92
CA VAL A 18 23.26 -2.08 35.67
C VAL A 18 22.06 -2.24 34.74
N SER A 19 20.98 -1.46 34.94
CA SER A 19 19.82 -1.46 34.05
C SER A 19 20.21 -1.04 32.62
N LEU A 20 20.98 0.04 32.47
CA LEU A 20 21.45 0.50 31.15
C LEU A 20 22.39 -0.52 30.48
N ALA A 21 23.30 -1.12 31.24
CA ALA A 21 24.20 -2.16 30.74
C ALA A 21 23.43 -3.41 30.32
N SER A 22 22.43 -3.82 31.11
CA SER A 22 21.53 -4.93 30.79
C SER A 22 20.75 -4.65 29.51
N MET A 23 20.14 -3.47 29.37
CA MET A 23 19.41 -3.09 28.15
C MET A 23 20.34 -3.05 26.92
N ALA A 24 21.55 -2.52 27.07
CA ALA A 24 22.54 -2.48 25.98
C ALA A 24 22.99 -3.89 25.57
N TYR A 25 23.19 -4.79 26.53
CA TYR A 25 23.53 -6.18 26.24
C TYR A 25 22.39 -6.91 25.52
N GLY A 26 21.15 -6.75 26.01
CA GLY A 26 19.98 -7.37 25.36
C GLY A 26 19.81 -6.89 23.93
N TRP A 27 19.97 -5.58 23.70
CA TRP A 27 19.94 -5.04 22.34
C TRP A 27 21.05 -5.63 21.46
N LEU A 28 22.30 -5.69 21.94
CA LEU A 28 23.42 -6.30 21.18
C LEU A 28 23.20 -7.78 20.88
N LEU A 29 22.69 -8.53 21.87
CA LEU A 29 22.37 -9.96 21.71
C LEU A 29 21.31 -10.15 20.63
N THR A 30 20.20 -9.41 20.69
CA THR A 30 19.14 -9.48 19.68
C THR A 30 19.69 -9.16 18.28
N GLN A 31 20.47 -8.08 18.12
CA GLN A 31 21.06 -7.76 16.81
C GLN A 31 22.02 -8.85 16.31
N GLY A 32 22.81 -9.46 17.20
CA GLY A 32 23.70 -10.57 16.86
C GLY A 32 22.95 -11.81 16.38
N ILE A 33 21.86 -12.15 17.07
CA ILE A 33 20.98 -13.27 16.70
C ILE A 33 20.39 -13.06 15.29
N TYR A 34 19.78 -11.89 15.02
CA TYR A 34 19.23 -11.61 13.69
C TYR A 34 20.30 -11.61 12.60
N GLN A 35 21.50 -11.10 12.90
CA GLN A 35 22.60 -11.10 11.96
C GLN A 35 23.04 -12.51 11.57
N GLU A 36 23.17 -13.42 12.54
CA GLU A 36 23.55 -14.81 12.26
C GLU A 36 22.44 -15.57 11.53
N MET A 37 21.19 -15.41 11.98
CA MET A 37 20.01 -16.05 11.38
C MET A 37 19.86 -15.68 9.90
N TYR A 38 19.79 -14.39 9.56
CA TYR A 38 19.56 -13.97 8.17
C TYR A 38 20.76 -14.18 7.25
N ALA A 39 21.98 -14.12 7.78
CA ALA A 39 23.17 -14.49 7.01
C ALA A 39 23.15 -15.98 6.65
N PHE A 40 22.67 -16.85 7.56
CA PHE A 40 22.61 -18.28 7.33
C PHE A 40 21.40 -18.72 6.50
N LYS A 41 20.21 -18.19 6.79
CA LYS A 41 18.93 -18.60 6.20
C LYS A 41 18.59 -17.90 4.88
N GLY A 42 19.20 -16.76 4.56
CA GLY A 42 18.85 -16.00 3.35
C GLY A 42 20.03 -15.35 2.62
N ASP A 43 21.27 -15.55 3.08
CA ASP A 43 22.47 -14.87 2.55
C ASP A 43 22.33 -13.33 2.55
N VAL A 44 21.67 -12.78 3.58
CA VAL A 44 21.40 -11.33 3.70
C VAL A 44 22.28 -10.68 4.77
N ASP A 45 22.94 -9.56 4.42
CA ASP A 45 23.64 -8.70 5.39
C ASP A 45 22.65 -7.82 6.18
N TYR A 46 22.02 -8.41 7.19
CA TYR A 46 21.05 -7.73 8.06
C TYR A 46 21.63 -6.48 8.72
N TRP A 47 22.89 -6.51 9.20
CA TRP A 47 23.50 -5.35 9.85
C TRP A 47 23.71 -4.20 8.87
N GLY A 48 24.17 -4.50 7.65
CA GLY A 48 24.30 -3.53 6.56
C GLY A 48 22.97 -2.86 6.22
N ILE A 49 21.88 -3.63 6.14
CA ILE A 49 20.53 -3.11 5.85
C ILE A 49 20.01 -2.25 7.01
N TRP A 50 20.00 -2.79 8.23
CA TRP A 50 19.46 -2.09 9.41
C TRP A 50 20.21 -0.79 9.72
N THR A 51 21.54 -0.77 9.58
CA THR A 51 22.35 0.44 9.80
C THR A 51 22.45 1.36 8.58
N LEU A 52 21.86 0.97 7.44
CA LEU A 52 22.01 1.66 6.16
C LEU A 52 23.48 1.85 5.78
N GLN A 53 24.27 0.77 5.83
CA GLN A 53 25.72 0.76 5.64
C GLN A 53 26.47 1.70 6.61
N ASN A 54 26.10 1.66 7.90
CA ASN A 54 26.57 2.56 8.97
C ASN A 54 26.21 4.06 8.80
N ASN A 55 25.42 4.43 7.77
CA ASN A 55 24.99 5.81 7.57
C ASN A 55 24.00 6.26 8.65
N LEU A 56 23.27 5.35 9.30
CA LEU A 56 22.42 5.64 10.45
C LEU A 56 23.20 6.39 11.55
N PHE A 57 24.36 5.86 11.94
CA PHE A 57 25.19 6.47 12.98
C PHE A 57 25.84 7.76 12.51
N THR A 58 26.34 7.79 11.26
CA THR A 58 26.97 8.98 10.68
C THR A 58 26.00 10.14 10.57
N ALA A 59 24.80 9.91 10.03
CA ALA A 59 23.73 10.90 9.95
C ALA A 59 23.32 11.39 11.34
N SER A 60 23.14 10.48 12.30
CA SER A 60 22.78 10.82 13.68
C SER A 60 23.83 11.69 14.37
N ILE A 61 25.12 11.43 14.14
CA ILE A 61 26.22 12.27 14.64
C ILE A 61 26.15 13.68 14.01
N ILE A 62 25.99 13.76 12.70
CA ILE A 62 25.92 15.04 11.98
C ILE A 62 24.72 15.86 12.47
N LEU A 63 23.52 15.27 12.49
CA LEU A 63 22.30 15.92 12.97
C LEU A 63 22.44 16.40 14.42
N THR A 64 23.08 15.60 15.28
CA THR A 64 23.39 16.00 16.66
C THR A 64 24.30 17.22 16.72
N ILE A 65 25.38 17.25 15.92
CA ILE A 65 26.30 18.38 15.86
C ILE A 65 25.57 19.65 15.39
N LEU A 66 24.77 19.54 14.32
CA LEU A 66 24.00 20.65 13.75
C LEU A 66 23.00 21.23 14.76
N SER A 67 22.33 20.38 15.52
CA SER A 67 21.41 20.75 16.60
C SER A 67 22.10 21.51 17.74
N LEU A 68 23.40 21.30 17.93
CA LEU A 68 24.19 21.87 19.03
C LEU A 68 25.03 23.10 18.68
N LEU A 69 25.06 23.57 17.42
CA LEU A 69 25.82 24.75 16.96
C LEU A 69 25.50 26.04 17.74
N THR A 70 26.17 26.24 18.90
CA THR A 70 26.00 27.37 19.82
C THR A 70 27.24 27.57 20.70
N LEU A 71 27.33 28.74 21.34
CA LEU A 71 28.39 29.02 22.32
C LEU A 71 28.36 28.00 23.48
N PRO A 72 29.45 27.27 23.76
CA PRO A 72 29.45 26.16 24.73
C PRO A 72 28.99 26.56 26.13
N GLN A 73 29.32 27.78 26.56
CA GLN A 73 29.09 28.28 27.92
C GLN A 73 27.68 28.87 28.15
N ARG A 74 26.85 28.99 27.12
CA ARG A 74 25.50 29.58 27.20
C ARG A 74 24.43 28.56 26.82
N SER A 75 23.35 28.48 27.60
CA SER A 75 22.21 27.61 27.31
C SER A 75 20.91 28.40 27.42
N SER A 76 20.16 28.48 26.30
CA SER A 76 18.84 29.12 26.27
C SER A 76 17.82 28.36 27.13
N PHE A 77 17.96 27.04 27.22
CA PHE A 77 17.12 26.19 28.06
C PHE A 77 17.32 26.49 29.55
N LEU A 78 18.57 26.53 30.03
CA LEU A 78 18.86 26.87 31.42
C LEU A 78 18.43 28.29 31.77
N LYS A 79 18.56 29.25 30.82
CA LYS A 79 18.03 30.60 30.98
C LYS A 79 16.51 30.58 31.17
N LEU A 80 15.77 29.82 30.35
CA LEU A 80 14.32 29.69 30.47
C LEU A 80 13.92 29.08 31.81
N VAL A 81 14.52 27.94 32.19
CA VAL A 81 14.24 27.27 33.47
C VAL A 81 14.49 28.21 34.65
N SER A 82 15.63 28.91 34.67
CA SER A 82 15.94 29.89 35.72
C SER A 82 14.98 31.09 35.76
N SER A 83 14.37 31.43 34.62
CA SER A 83 13.38 32.51 34.52
C SER A 83 12.02 32.05 35.07
N ILE A 84 11.67 30.77 34.91
CA ILE A 84 10.45 30.16 35.45
C ILE A 84 10.56 29.96 36.97
N SER A 85 11.74 29.55 37.46
CA SER A 85 11.96 29.27 38.88
C SER A 85 12.14 30.51 39.77
N GLU A 86 11.96 31.72 39.23
CA GLU A 86 12.13 33.02 39.91
C GLU A 86 13.41 33.17 40.77
N THR A 87 14.46 32.42 40.45
CA THR A 87 15.73 32.46 41.19
C THR A 87 16.47 33.79 40.97
N ASP A 88 16.88 34.47 42.04
CA ASP A 88 17.52 35.80 42.01
C ASP A 88 18.83 35.86 41.19
N SER A 89 19.49 34.72 40.97
CA SER A 89 20.69 34.59 40.13
C SER A 89 20.38 33.88 38.81
N VAL A 90 20.16 34.65 37.75
CA VAL A 90 20.07 34.09 36.38
C VAL A 90 21.45 33.53 35.99
N VAL A 91 21.58 32.21 35.88
CA VAL A 91 22.83 31.57 35.47
C VAL A 91 23.07 31.84 33.98
N TRP A 92 23.84 32.89 33.68
CA TRP A 92 24.12 33.32 32.31
C TRP A 92 25.26 32.55 31.64
N ARG A 93 26.13 31.91 32.42
CA ARG A 93 27.38 31.31 31.93
C ARG A 93 27.80 30.13 32.81
N LEU A 94 27.90 28.96 32.20
CA LEU A 94 28.47 27.78 32.86
C LEU A 94 30.00 27.90 32.96
N SER A 95 30.59 27.35 34.02
CA SER A 95 32.05 27.15 34.08
C SER A 95 32.49 26.19 32.97
N LEU A 96 33.77 26.21 32.59
CA LEU A 96 34.24 25.42 31.44
C LEU A 96 33.99 23.91 31.62
N GLY A 97 34.26 23.35 32.80
CA GLY A 97 33.99 21.94 33.09
C GLY A 97 32.50 21.59 33.08
N GLN A 98 31.64 22.44 33.65
CA GLN A 98 30.19 22.25 33.62
C GLN A 98 29.62 22.42 32.21
N ALA A 99 30.18 23.31 31.40
CA ALA A 99 29.80 23.50 30.01
C ALA A 99 30.12 22.25 29.19
N VAL A 100 31.31 21.65 29.36
CA VAL A 100 31.68 20.40 28.67
C VAL A 100 30.75 19.26 29.07
N LEU A 101 30.52 19.06 30.38
CA LEU A 101 29.57 18.05 30.87
C LEU A 101 28.15 18.25 30.32
N TRP A 102 27.66 19.49 30.32
CA TRP A 102 26.35 19.82 29.77
C TRP A 102 26.27 19.53 28.27
N ARG A 103 27.34 19.79 27.51
CA ARG A 103 27.38 19.50 26.07
C ARG A 103 27.44 18.01 25.77
N LEU A 104 28.20 17.26 26.55
CA LEU A 104 28.26 15.80 26.41
C LEU A 104 26.90 15.16 26.74
N PHE A 105 26.22 15.64 27.79
CA PHE A 105 24.87 15.21 28.11
C PHE A 105 23.88 15.49 26.96
N GLN A 106 23.89 16.72 26.41
CA GLN A 106 23.05 17.06 25.26
C GLN A 106 23.39 16.22 24.02
N PHE A 107 24.67 15.96 23.77
CA PHE A 107 25.12 15.14 22.66
C PHE A 107 24.58 13.72 22.76
N ILE A 108 24.74 13.05 23.91
CA ILE A 108 24.23 11.69 24.12
C ILE A 108 22.71 11.65 23.96
N LEU A 109 22.00 12.64 24.49
CA LEU A 109 20.54 12.71 24.38
C LEU A 109 20.09 12.86 22.93
N PHE A 110 20.66 13.81 22.19
CA PHE A 110 20.29 14.01 20.78
C PHE A 110 20.75 12.86 19.88
N PHE A 111 21.94 12.30 20.11
CA PHE A 111 22.44 11.16 19.36
C PHE A 111 21.54 9.94 19.57
N GLY A 112 21.22 9.60 20.82
CA GLY A 112 20.28 8.52 21.13
C GLY A 112 18.90 8.77 20.54
N PHE A 113 18.42 10.02 20.56
CA PHE A 113 17.17 10.40 19.91
C PHE A 113 17.22 10.15 18.39
N TYR A 114 18.24 10.64 17.68
CA TYR A 114 18.34 10.45 16.23
C TYR A 114 18.52 8.98 15.82
N VAL A 115 19.29 8.19 16.57
CA VAL A 115 19.41 6.75 16.33
C VAL A 115 18.06 6.06 16.56
N SER A 116 17.34 6.41 17.63
CA SER A 116 16.03 5.80 17.94
C SER A 116 14.95 6.06 16.90
N ILE A 117 15.05 7.17 16.15
CA ILE A 117 14.13 7.49 15.05
C ILE A 117 14.70 7.10 13.69
N GLY A 118 15.73 6.24 13.60
CA GLY A 118 16.25 5.73 12.33
C GLY A 118 17.02 6.76 11.50
N GLY A 119 17.57 7.81 12.12
CA GLY A 119 18.35 8.84 11.42
C GLY A 119 17.51 9.91 10.71
N TYR A 120 16.20 9.96 11.00
CA TYR A 120 15.31 10.99 10.48
C TYR A 120 15.66 12.38 11.03
N SER A 121 15.61 13.37 10.16
CA SER A 121 15.60 14.78 10.57
C SER A 121 14.22 15.14 11.16
N LEU A 122 14.16 16.17 12.01
CA LEU A 122 12.90 16.65 12.58
C LEU A 122 11.92 17.22 11.54
N THR A 123 12.36 17.39 10.29
CA THR A 123 11.52 17.82 9.18
C THR A 123 10.93 16.67 8.37
N GLY A 124 11.18 15.41 8.76
CA GLY A 124 10.57 14.22 8.18
C GLY A 124 11.42 13.49 7.13
N GLN A 125 12.56 14.06 6.69
CA GLN A 125 13.46 13.38 5.76
C GLN A 125 14.32 12.32 6.48
N ASN A 126 14.41 11.11 5.94
CA ASN A 126 15.43 10.14 6.38
C ASN A 126 16.80 10.46 5.76
N VAL A 127 17.60 11.21 6.52
CA VAL A 127 18.94 11.62 6.12
C VAL A 127 19.89 10.43 6.00
N ALA A 128 19.74 9.41 6.85
CA ALA A 128 20.61 8.23 6.80
C ALA A 128 20.42 7.45 5.49
N PHE A 129 19.17 7.25 5.08
CA PHE A 129 18.83 6.57 3.83
C PHE A 129 19.32 7.36 2.61
N LEU A 130 19.08 8.67 2.57
CA LEU A 130 19.57 9.51 1.48
C LEU A 130 21.10 9.60 1.41
N MET A 131 21.80 9.57 2.57
CA MET A 131 23.27 9.49 2.58
C MET A 131 23.79 8.19 1.98
N MET A 132 23.10 7.07 2.25
CA MET A 132 23.40 5.77 1.65
C MET A 132 23.28 5.82 0.13
N LEU A 133 22.14 6.28 -0.38
CA LEU A 133 21.91 6.43 -1.83
C LEU A 133 22.94 7.34 -2.52
N VAL A 134 23.40 8.41 -1.85
CA VAL A 134 24.49 9.27 -2.35
C VAL A 134 25.83 8.52 -2.34
N GLY A 135 26.10 7.74 -1.30
CA GLY A 135 27.31 6.95 -1.13
C GLY A 135 27.49 5.89 -2.21
N ASP A 136 26.40 5.24 -2.60
CA ASP A 136 26.37 4.22 -3.66
C ASP A 136 26.40 4.83 -5.07
N GLY A 137 26.22 6.16 -5.17
CA GLY A 137 26.16 6.89 -6.44
C GLY A 137 24.81 6.82 -7.15
N SER A 138 23.78 6.24 -6.52
CA SER A 138 22.42 6.14 -7.06
C SER A 138 21.77 7.50 -7.27
N ILE A 139 22.04 8.46 -6.37
CA ILE A 139 21.57 9.84 -6.49
C ILE A 139 22.73 10.83 -6.43
N SER A 140 22.63 11.92 -7.20
CA SER A 140 23.58 13.01 -7.17
C SER A 140 22.93 14.31 -7.63
N ILE A 141 23.55 15.44 -7.29
CA ILE A 141 23.08 16.76 -7.73
C ILE A 141 24.25 17.57 -8.31
N SER A 142 24.15 17.89 -9.60
CA SER A 142 25.08 18.79 -10.28
C SER A 142 24.68 20.26 -10.08
N SER A 143 25.62 21.18 -10.34
CA SER A 143 25.33 22.63 -10.29
C SER A 143 24.29 23.07 -11.32
N GLU A 144 24.24 22.38 -12.47
CA GLU A 144 23.26 22.67 -13.54
C GLU A 144 21.85 22.22 -13.12
N GLN A 145 21.70 20.99 -12.62
CA GLN A 145 20.43 20.49 -12.09
C GLN A 145 19.93 21.33 -10.91
N LEU A 146 20.84 21.77 -10.02
CA LEU A 146 20.48 22.67 -8.93
C LEU A 146 19.94 24.00 -9.46
N ALA A 147 20.56 24.60 -10.47
CA ALA A 147 20.09 25.82 -11.10
C ALA A 147 18.72 25.61 -11.78
N GLU A 148 18.52 24.46 -12.41
CA GLU A 148 17.25 24.08 -13.02
C GLU A 148 16.13 23.96 -11.99
N LEU A 149 16.36 23.28 -10.86
CA LEU A 149 15.41 23.15 -9.75
C LEU A 149 14.93 24.50 -9.23
N PHE A 150 15.84 25.48 -9.05
CA PHE A 150 15.47 26.83 -8.62
C PHE A 150 14.82 27.67 -9.72
N SER A 151 14.91 27.26 -10.98
CA SER A 151 14.27 27.91 -12.12
C SER A 151 12.84 27.41 -12.39
N LEU A 152 12.50 26.19 -11.97
CA LEU A 152 11.21 25.54 -12.18
C LEU A 152 9.99 26.45 -11.93
N PRO A 153 9.91 27.24 -10.84
CA PRO A 153 8.73 28.09 -10.58
C PRO A 153 8.44 29.08 -11.69
N PHE A 154 9.49 29.53 -12.38
CA PHE A 154 9.43 30.52 -13.44
C PHE A 154 9.24 29.88 -14.83
N ARG A 155 9.19 28.54 -14.91
CA ARG A 155 9.08 27.75 -16.13
C ARG A 155 7.95 26.73 -16.03
N PRO A 156 6.68 27.16 -16.10
CA PRO A 156 5.52 26.25 -16.05
C PRO A 156 5.42 25.30 -17.24
N ASP A 157 6.14 25.59 -18.33
CA ASP A 157 6.16 24.87 -19.60
C ASP A 157 7.10 23.65 -19.66
N VAL A 158 7.84 23.35 -18.58
CA VAL A 158 8.70 22.16 -18.50
C VAL A 158 7.87 20.89 -18.70
N SER A 159 8.37 19.92 -19.47
CA SER A 159 7.72 18.62 -19.72
C SER A 159 7.79 17.67 -18.53
N ALA A 160 6.82 16.75 -18.41
CA ALA A 160 6.80 15.70 -17.38
C ALA A 160 8.09 14.87 -17.35
N GLN A 161 8.59 14.45 -18.51
CA GLN A 161 9.83 13.66 -18.62
C GLN A 161 11.05 14.36 -17.99
N SER A 162 11.19 15.66 -18.21
CA SER A 162 12.29 16.44 -17.62
C SER A 162 12.18 16.50 -16.09
N VAL A 163 10.96 16.47 -15.55
CA VAL A 163 10.75 16.39 -14.10
C VAL A 163 11.14 15.00 -13.59
N VAL A 164 10.75 13.93 -14.28
CA VAL A 164 11.15 12.54 -13.96
C VAL A 164 12.68 12.40 -13.94
N GLU A 165 13.37 12.94 -14.94
CA GLU A 165 14.84 12.96 -15.00
C GLU A 165 15.51 13.77 -13.87
N LEU A 166 14.79 14.76 -13.30
CA LEU A 166 15.27 15.54 -12.16
C LEU A 166 15.01 14.87 -10.81
N VAL A 167 14.16 13.84 -10.73
CA VAL A 167 13.80 13.15 -9.47
C VAL A 167 15.05 12.72 -8.67
N PRO A 168 16.07 12.06 -9.24
CA PRO A 168 17.27 11.69 -8.47
C PRO A 168 17.98 12.91 -7.86
N ALA A 169 18.01 14.04 -8.57
CA ALA A 169 18.58 15.29 -8.05
C ALA A 169 17.68 15.92 -6.97
N MET A 170 16.36 15.78 -7.07
CA MET A 170 15.41 16.22 -6.04
C MET A 170 15.59 15.44 -4.73
N GLU A 171 15.78 14.13 -4.81
CA GLU A 171 16.09 13.27 -3.64
C GLU A 171 17.43 13.68 -3.01
N ALA A 172 18.47 13.88 -3.83
CA ALA A 172 19.76 14.36 -3.33
C ALA A 172 19.62 15.75 -2.68
N TYR A 173 18.76 16.63 -3.19
CA TYR A 173 18.47 17.92 -2.59
C TYR A 173 17.78 17.79 -1.21
N GLN A 174 16.89 16.81 -1.02
CA GLN A 174 16.23 16.57 0.28
C GLN A 174 17.23 16.25 1.39
N LEU A 175 18.35 15.60 1.08
CA LEU A 175 19.42 15.37 2.04
C LEU A 175 19.98 16.69 2.61
N TYR A 176 20.37 17.61 1.71
CA TYR A 176 20.91 18.91 2.10
C TYR A 176 19.84 19.77 2.80
N LEU A 177 18.59 19.66 2.36
CA LEU A 177 17.47 20.33 2.99
C LEU A 177 17.28 19.85 4.43
N GLY A 178 17.31 18.55 4.70
CA GLY A 178 17.19 17.98 6.05
C GLY A 178 18.29 18.45 7.01
N PHE A 179 19.53 18.61 6.52
CA PHE A 179 20.62 19.19 7.32
C PHE A 179 20.39 20.67 7.61
N LEU A 180 20.08 21.47 6.58
CA LEU A 180 19.89 22.91 6.72
C LEU A 180 18.66 23.24 7.58
N SER A 181 17.55 22.53 7.36
CA SER A 181 16.30 22.67 8.12
C SER A 181 16.52 22.39 9.61
N THR A 182 17.33 21.38 9.95
CA THR A 182 17.69 21.05 11.33
C THR A 182 18.39 22.23 12.02
N ILE A 183 19.35 22.86 11.35
CA ILE A 183 20.04 24.06 11.88
C ILE A 183 19.03 25.19 12.10
N LEU A 184 18.17 25.46 11.10
CA LEU A 184 17.19 26.54 11.13
C LEU A 184 16.14 26.32 12.23
N LEU A 185 15.62 25.10 12.36
CA LEU A 185 14.64 24.71 13.37
C LEU A 185 15.20 24.86 14.78
N PHE A 186 16.38 24.30 15.07
CA PHE A 186 16.98 24.44 16.40
C PHE A 186 17.34 25.89 16.70
N THR A 187 17.72 26.67 15.68
CA THR A 187 17.92 28.12 15.84
C THR A 187 16.61 28.82 16.20
N ALA A 188 15.51 28.48 15.53
CA ALA A 188 14.18 29.03 15.81
C ALA A 188 13.71 28.66 17.22
N ILE A 189 13.83 27.39 17.64
CA ILE A 189 13.49 26.92 18.99
C ILE A 189 14.31 27.69 20.04
N ARG A 190 15.61 27.90 19.80
CA ARG A 190 16.48 28.67 20.70
C ARG A 190 16.05 30.12 20.85
N ILE A 191 15.66 30.76 19.75
CA ILE A 191 15.17 32.14 19.77
C ILE A 191 13.80 32.20 20.43
N GLY A 192 12.93 31.22 20.19
CA GLY A 192 11.63 31.06 20.85
C GLY A 192 11.75 30.94 22.36
N MET A 193 12.64 30.07 22.86
CA MET A 193 12.98 29.98 24.28
C MET A 193 13.50 31.32 24.83
N SER A 194 14.30 32.04 24.05
CA SER A 194 14.74 33.38 24.46
C SER A 194 13.61 34.41 24.49
N ILE A 195 12.62 34.33 23.61
CA ILE A 195 11.44 35.21 23.62
C ILE A 195 10.61 34.91 24.87
N ALA A 196 10.34 33.64 25.17
CA ALA A 196 9.62 33.21 26.36
C ALA A 196 10.30 33.73 27.64
N SER A 197 11.62 33.57 27.75
CA SER A 197 12.40 34.11 28.86
C SER A 197 12.33 35.64 28.96
N ASP A 198 12.38 36.37 27.84
CA ASP A 198 12.29 37.83 27.83
C ASP A 198 10.87 38.34 28.15
N LEU A 199 9.82 37.56 27.87
CA LEU A 199 8.42 37.87 28.23
C LEU A 199 8.17 37.71 29.74
N LEU A 200 8.83 36.75 30.37
CA LEU A 200 8.79 36.49 31.82
C LEU A 200 9.66 37.49 32.63
N ALA A 201 10.53 38.25 31.97
CA ALA A 201 11.41 39.20 32.65
C ALA A 201 10.65 40.44 33.20
N LYS A 202 11.10 40.96 34.35
CA LYS A 202 10.51 42.14 35.05
C LYS A 202 10.46 43.43 34.20
N ARG A 203 11.30 43.56 33.16
CA ARG A 203 11.26 44.67 32.19
C ARG A 203 11.15 44.12 30.78
N ARG A 204 10.00 44.36 30.14
CA ARG A 204 9.73 43.90 28.76
C ARG A 204 10.39 44.84 27.75
N ASP A 205 11.31 44.31 26.97
CA ASP A 205 11.92 45.00 25.83
C ASP A 205 11.14 44.64 24.56
N THR A 206 10.06 45.38 24.30
CA THR A 206 9.13 45.11 23.20
C THR A 206 9.78 45.15 21.83
N TYR A 207 10.77 46.03 21.61
CA TYR A 207 11.51 46.10 20.34
C TYR A 207 12.41 44.87 20.13
N SER A 208 13.06 44.38 21.19
CA SER A 208 13.86 43.14 21.14
C SER A 208 12.98 41.92 20.86
N ILE A 209 11.81 41.84 21.49
CA ILE A 209 10.87 40.75 21.29
C ILE A 209 10.34 40.77 19.84
N GLY A 210 9.89 41.93 19.36
CA GLY A 210 9.41 42.07 17.97
C GLY A 210 10.47 41.72 16.92
N ALA A 211 11.73 42.12 17.13
CA ALA A 211 12.82 41.75 16.23
C ALA A 211 13.08 40.24 16.19
N LYS A 212 13.01 39.55 17.34
CA LYS A 212 13.18 38.10 17.42
C LYS A 212 12.01 37.34 16.78
N VAL A 213 10.78 37.84 16.94
CA VAL A 213 9.59 37.27 16.29
C VAL A 213 9.72 37.34 14.77
N LEU A 214 10.10 38.50 14.22
CA LEU A 214 10.35 38.63 12.78
C LEU A 214 11.51 37.73 12.32
N PHE A 215 12.57 37.63 13.12
CA PHE A 215 13.66 36.72 12.77
C PHE A 215 13.22 35.25 12.74
N ILE A 216 12.41 34.77 13.70
CA ILE A 216 11.80 33.43 13.62
C ILE A 216 10.93 33.29 12.37
N ALA A 217 10.11 34.30 12.05
CA ALA A 217 9.30 34.30 10.83
C ALA A 217 10.18 34.20 9.57
N SER A 218 11.35 34.87 9.53
CA SER A 218 12.29 34.72 8.41
C SER A 218 12.91 33.33 8.32
N LEU A 219 13.18 32.65 9.45
CA LEU A 219 13.66 31.26 9.44
C LEU A 219 12.57 30.32 8.90
N GLY A 220 11.31 30.50 9.34
CA GLY A 220 10.17 29.75 8.83
C GLY A 220 9.94 29.97 7.33
N LEU A 221 9.96 31.23 6.87
CA LEU A 221 9.88 31.57 5.45
C LEU A 221 11.06 31.01 4.64
N THR A 222 12.26 30.92 5.22
CA THR A 222 13.42 30.30 4.55
C THR A 222 13.21 28.80 4.39
N ILE A 223 12.74 28.11 5.44
CA ILE A 223 12.39 26.68 5.35
C ILE A 223 11.29 26.48 4.31
N GLN A 224 10.26 27.32 4.32
CA GLN A 224 9.19 27.26 3.32
C GLN A 224 9.70 27.55 1.91
N LEU A 225 10.61 28.50 1.72
CA LEU A 225 11.16 28.80 0.39
C LEU A 225 12.03 27.65 -0.14
N LEU A 226 12.74 26.96 0.74
CA LEU A 226 13.59 25.82 0.41
C LEU A 226 12.82 24.50 0.28
N GLY A 227 11.67 24.37 0.95
CA GLY A 227 10.87 23.14 1.03
C GLY A 227 9.46 23.22 0.45
N ALA A 228 8.97 24.38 0.03
CA ALA A 228 7.69 24.51 -0.66
C ALA A 228 7.70 23.74 -1.98
N PRO A 229 6.53 23.28 -2.48
CA PRO A 229 6.38 22.57 -3.73
C PRO A 229 6.56 23.56 -4.89
N MET A 230 7.80 23.95 -5.11
CA MET A 230 8.31 24.49 -6.37
C MET A 230 8.25 23.42 -7.47
N TRP A 231 7.85 22.21 -7.09
CA TRP A 231 7.73 21.02 -7.92
C TRP A 231 6.30 20.77 -8.36
N THR A 232 5.31 21.54 -7.92
CA THR A 232 4.01 21.64 -8.60
C THR A 232 3.93 23.01 -9.28
N VAL A 233 4.69 23.14 -10.37
CA VAL A 233 4.70 24.35 -11.16
C VAL A 233 3.40 24.45 -11.95
N ASN A 234 2.65 25.50 -11.69
CA ASN A 234 1.51 25.94 -12.48
C ASN A 234 1.69 27.40 -12.89
N ALA A 235 0.70 27.96 -13.57
CA ALA A 235 0.78 29.34 -14.08
C ALA A 235 1.00 30.41 -12.98
N GLY A 236 0.67 30.13 -11.71
CA GLY A 236 0.80 31.06 -10.59
C GLY A 236 1.96 30.82 -9.63
N THR A 237 2.69 29.71 -9.76
CA THR A 237 3.78 29.33 -8.83
C THR A 237 4.86 30.40 -8.73
N TRP A 238 5.26 31.03 -9.85
CA TRP A 238 6.25 32.11 -9.85
C TRP A 238 5.83 33.33 -9.00
N MET A 239 4.53 33.66 -8.95
CA MET A 239 4.02 34.78 -8.15
C MET A 239 4.08 34.46 -6.66
N THR A 240 3.70 33.22 -6.29
CA THR A 240 3.86 32.72 -4.91
C THR A 240 5.29 32.82 -4.45
N TYR A 241 6.19 32.34 -5.30
CA TYR A 241 7.60 32.32 -4.98
C TYR A 241 8.17 33.73 -4.80
N LEU A 242 7.80 34.66 -5.70
CA LEU A 242 8.20 36.06 -5.59
C LEU A 242 7.64 36.72 -4.31
N ALA A 243 6.38 36.44 -3.96
CA ALA A 243 5.75 36.97 -2.74
C ALA A 243 6.47 36.49 -1.47
N LEU A 244 6.85 35.22 -1.40
CA LEU A 244 7.63 34.66 -0.29
C LEU A 244 9.02 35.29 -0.19
N ILE A 245 9.71 35.53 -1.32
CA ILE A 245 10.99 36.26 -1.35
C ILE A 245 10.82 37.67 -0.78
N ILE A 246 9.80 38.40 -1.23
CA ILE A 246 9.54 39.77 -0.76
C ILE A 246 9.20 39.76 0.74
N ALA A 247 8.42 38.79 1.21
CA ALA A 247 8.10 38.63 2.64
C ALA A 247 9.34 38.31 3.48
N LEU A 248 10.22 37.41 3.00
CA LEU A 248 11.48 37.07 3.66
C LEU A 248 12.37 38.30 3.82
N VAL A 249 12.60 39.03 2.73
CA VAL A 249 13.40 40.27 2.72
C VAL A 249 12.78 41.32 3.65
N SER A 250 11.46 41.48 3.60
CA SER A 250 10.72 42.42 4.46
C SER A 250 10.86 42.07 5.95
N SER A 251 10.81 40.78 6.30
CA SER A 251 10.97 40.31 7.67
C SER A 251 12.39 40.55 8.20
N LEU A 252 13.42 40.24 7.41
CA LEU A 252 14.82 40.50 7.77
C LEU A 252 15.11 41.99 7.96
N ILE A 253 14.64 42.83 7.02
CA ILE A 253 14.78 44.29 7.12
C ILE A 253 14.01 44.81 8.33
N GLY A 254 12.78 44.35 8.55
CA GLY A 254 11.96 44.72 9.70
C GLY A 254 12.64 44.38 11.03
N ALA A 255 13.22 43.18 11.15
CA ALA A 255 13.98 42.77 12.33
C ALA A 255 15.21 43.67 12.56
N ALA A 256 15.98 43.95 11.51
CA ALA A 256 17.14 44.85 11.59
C ALA A 256 16.74 46.27 12.01
N LEU A 257 15.64 46.80 11.47
CA LEU A 257 15.11 48.12 11.82
C LEU A 257 14.67 48.19 13.28
N LEU A 258 14.00 47.16 13.81
CA LEU A 258 13.61 47.10 15.22
C LEU A 258 14.82 47.05 16.14
N LEU A 259 15.89 46.34 15.77
CA LEU A 259 17.15 46.36 16.51
C LEU A 259 17.83 47.73 16.46
N ILE A 260 17.83 48.40 15.31
CA ILE A 260 18.35 49.77 15.19
C ILE A 260 17.54 50.73 16.06
N VAL A 261 16.20 50.61 16.08
CA VAL A 261 15.34 51.41 16.96
C VAL A 261 15.66 51.15 18.41
N ARG A 262 15.81 49.89 18.83
CA ARG A 262 16.18 49.50 20.20
C ARG A 262 17.49 50.16 20.66
N ILE A 263 18.52 50.11 19.82
CA ILE A 263 19.83 50.75 20.10
C ILE A 263 19.66 52.27 20.25
N ARG A 264 18.79 52.89 19.44
CA ARG A 264 18.54 54.34 19.43
C ARG A 264 17.61 54.82 20.55
N SER A 265 16.64 54.01 20.98
CA SER A 265 15.69 54.33 22.05
C SER A 265 16.25 54.10 23.45
N GLY A 266 17.43 53.48 23.57
CA GLY A 266 18.14 53.34 24.83
C GLY A 266 18.49 54.68 25.47
N GLY A 267 18.70 54.68 26.80
CA GLY A 267 18.91 55.89 27.61
C GLY A 267 20.11 56.78 27.23
N ALA A 268 20.95 56.39 26.27
CA ALA A 268 22.09 57.16 25.79
C ALA A 268 21.67 58.47 25.09
N LEU A 269 20.62 58.45 24.26
CA LEU A 269 20.16 59.64 23.52
C LEU A 269 19.40 60.63 24.41
N ALA A 270 18.68 60.12 25.42
CA ALA A 270 18.04 60.93 26.45
C ALA A 270 19.08 61.62 27.35
N ARG A 271 20.13 60.90 27.77
CA ARG A 271 21.27 61.48 28.51
C ARG A 271 22.02 62.51 27.67
N LEU A 272 22.21 62.26 26.37
CA LEU A 272 22.87 63.20 25.46
C LEU A 272 22.03 64.47 25.27
N LYS A 273 20.70 64.36 25.11
CA LYS A 273 19.79 65.52 25.09
C LYS A 273 19.82 66.28 26.42
N SER A 274 19.67 65.59 27.55
CA SER A 274 19.72 66.20 28.88
C SER A 274 21.04 66.90 29.13
N LYS A 275 22.17 66.31 28.74
CA LYS A 275 23.50 66.93 28.86
C LYS A 275 23.67 68.14 27.94
N ILE A 276 23.12 68.12 26.72
CA ILE A 276 23.08 69.30 25.85
C ILE A 276 22.24 70.41 26.49
N THR A 277 21.05 70.10 26.99
CA THR A 277 20.17 71.09 27.64
C THR A 277 20.82 71.69 28.88
N GLN A 278 21.47 70.87 29.71
CA GLN A 278 22.24 71.33 30.86
C GLN A 278 23.37 72.28 30.45
N LEU A 279 24.16 71.93 29.42
CA LEU A 279 25.25 72.79 28.93
C LEU A 279 24.74 74.08 28.26
N GLU A 280 23.53 74.08 27.69
CA GLU A 280 22.88 75.29 27.18
C GLU A 280 22.42 76.21 28.31
N GLU A 281 21.85 75.67 29.39
CA GLU A 281 21.49 76.41 30.61
C GLU A 281 22.72 76.97 31.34
N ASP A 282 23.80 76.20 31.44
CA ASP A 282 25.07 76.66 32.02
C ASP A 282 25.67 77.81 31.19
N MET A 283 25.54 77.77 29.86
CA MET A 283 26.01 78.84 28.98
C MET A 283 25.20 80.14 29.15
N THR A 284 23.88 80.06 29.31
CA THR A 284 23.04 81.25 29.55
C THR A 284 23.27 81.81 30.95
N ARG A 285 23.49 80.94 31.95
CA ARG A 285 23.88 81.35 33.30
C ARG A 285 25.21 82.11 33.30
N LEU A 286 26.24 81.59 32.63
CA LEU A 286 27.54 82.25 32.52
C LEU A 286 27.45 83.60 31.79
N GLN A 287 26.56 83.74 30.80
CA GLN A 287 26.32 85.02 30.14
C GLN A 287 25.69 86.05 31.10
N ASN A 288 24.74 85.62 31.93
CA ASN A 288 24.15 86.48 32.93
C ASN A 288 25.16 86.87 34.02
N GLU A 289 25.97 85.92 34.51
CA GLU A 289 27.04 86.19 35.49
C GLU A 289 28.11 87.16 34.95
N LEU A 290 28.44 87.10 33.65
CA LEU A 290 29.32 88.08 32.99
C LEU A 290 28.67 89.46 32.89
N MET A 291 27.37 89.53 32.64
CA MET A 291 26.62 90.80 32.60
C MET A 291 26.50 91.44 33.98
N THR A 292 26.23 90.64 35.03
CA THR A 292 26.19 91.14 36.41
C THR A 292 27.56 91.59 36.89
N LEU A 293 28.64 90.86 36.58
CA LEU A 293 30.01 91.29 36.90
C LEU A 293 30.38 92.60 36.20
N ARG A 294 29.89 92.82 34.99
CA ARG A 294 30.07 94.07 34.26
C ARG A 294 29.32 95.22 34.95
N GLU A 295 28.08 95.01 35.38
CA GLU A 295 27.30 96.00 36.14
C GLU A 295 27.90 96.30 37.53
N GLU A 296 28.45 95.29 38.21
CA GLU A 296 29.17 95.45 39.49
C GLU A 296 30.48 96.24 39.34
N TYR A 297 31.18 96.10 38.21
CA TYR A 297 32.34 96.91 37.87
C TYR A 297 31.95 98.36 37.48
N GLU A 298 30.91 98.54 36.65
CA GLU A 298 30.42 99.87 36.22
C GLU A 298 29.81 100.69 37.38
N SER A 299 29.33 100.04 38.44
CA SER A 299 28.84 100.68 39.68
C SER A 299 29.92 100.99 40.73
N GLY A 300 31.19 100.65 40.44
CA GLY A 300 32.35 100.97 41.29
C GLY A 300 32.53 100.07 42.51
N ALA A 301 31.81 98.95 42.58
CA ALA A 301 31.88 98.00 43.71
C ALA A 301 33.03 96.97 43.58
N LEU A 302 33.76 96.94 42.46
CA LEU A 302 34.77 95.94 42.14
C LEU A 302 36.06 96.59 41.60
N GLU A 303 37.22 96.21 42.13
CA GLU A 303 38.52 96.65 41.62
C GLU A 303 38.87 96.00 40.27
N MET A 304 39.59 96.74 39.42
CA MET A 304 39.88 96.36 38.02
C MET A 304 40.67 95.06 37.88
N GLU A 305 41.54 94.73 38.83
CA GLU A 305 42.36 93.51 38.80
C GLU A 305 41.51 92.25 39.07
N ASP A 306 40.58 92.35 40.03
CA ASP A 306 39.64 91.28 40.39
C ASP A 306 38.57 91.07 39.30
N TYR A 307 38.09 92.16 38.67
CA TYR A 307 37.20 92.08 37.51
C TYR A 307 37.86 91.34 36.34
N LYS A 308 39.10 91.69 36.00
CA LYS A 308 39.85 91.02 34.92
C LYS A 308 40.07 89.53 35.22
N HIS A 309 40.41 89.18 36.46
CA HIS A 309 40.64 87.79 36.84
C HIS A 309 39.37 86.94 36.71
N ARG A 310 38.24 87.40 37.25
CA ARG A 310 36.95 86.69 37.18
C ARG A 310 36.39 86.61 35.77
N VAL A 311 36.49 87.68 34.98
CA VAL A 311 36.07 87.66 33.57
C VAL A 311 36.90 86.67 32.78
N ASN A 312 38.21 86.57 33.02
CA ASN A 312 39.06 85.63 32.31
C ASN A 312 38.71 84.17 32.63
N LEU A 313 38.45 83.84 33.90
CA LEU A 313 37.99 82.51 34.32
C LEU A 313 36.64 82.14 33.68
N LEU A 314 35.65 83.05 33.73
CA LEU A 314 34.33 82.81 33.13
C LEU A 314 34.40 82.72 31.59
N MET A 315 35.30 83.47 30.95
CA MET A 315 35.52 83.35 29.51
C MET A 315 36.19 82.03 29.13
N GLN A 316 37.09 81.51 29.97
CA GLN A 316 37.71 80.20 29.76
C GLN A 316 36.69 79.06 29.93
N ASP A 317 35.85 79.12 30.95
CA ASP A 317 34.75 78.16 31.17
C ASP A 317 33.71 78.21 30.04
N ARG A 318 33.35 79.42 29.58
CA ARG A 318 32.47 79.60 28.42
C ARG A 318 33.08 79.00 27.15
N ALA A 319 34.38 79.18 26.92
CA ALA A 319 35.06 78.61 25.77
C ALA A 319 35.02 77.07 25.83
N HIS A 320 35.31 76.48 26.99
CA HIS A 320 35.24 75.03 27.22
C HIS A 320 33.82 74.49 26.96
N ILE A 321 32.80 75.06 27.60
CA ILE A 321 31.39 74.66 27.42
C ILE A 321 30.95 74.81 25.97
N SER A 322 31.34 75.90 25.28
CA SER A 322 30.99 76.09 23.86
C SER A 322 31.61 75.02 22.95
N SER A 323 32.83 74.59 23.25
CA SER A 323 33.54 73.55 22.48
C SER A 323 32.91 72.17 22.70
N GLU A 324 32.51 71.84 23.94
CA GLU A 324 31.84 70.59 24.28
C GLU A 324 30.41 70.56 23.70
N LEU A 325 29.70 71.69 23.75
CA LEU A 325 28.39 71.86 23.11
C LEU A 325 28.49 71.69 21.60
N ARG A 326 29.50 72.29 20.94
CA ARG A 326 29.72 72.15 19.50
C ARG A 326 30.03 70.70 19.13
N ARG A 327 30.86 70.01 19.92
CA ARG A 327 31.16 68.57 19.74
C ARG A 327 29.91 67.70 19.86
N LEU A 328 29.09 67.91 20.89
CA LEU A 328 27.86 67.14 21.12
C LEU A 328 26.76 67.46 20.09
N LYS A 329 26.66 68.72 19.62
CA LYS A 329 25.77 69.11 18.52
C LYS A 329 26.23 68.53 17.17
N LEU A 330 27.54 68.44 16.91
CA LEU A 330 28.07 67.75 15.74
C LEU A 330 27.81 66.24 15.78
N GLN A 331 27.95 65.60 16.95
CA GLN A 331 27.61 64.19 17.15
C GLN A 331 26.11 63.91 16.88
N LYS A 332 25.25 64.91 17.06
CA LYS A 332 23.81 64.87 16.70
C LYS A 332 23.53 65.06 15.18
N MET A 333 24.45 65.65 14.41
CA MET A 333 24.26 66.00 12.98
C MET A 333 24.73 64.95 11.96
N LEU A 334 25.34 63.83 12.38
CA LEU A 334 25.70 62.73 11.46
C LEU A 334 24.46 62.17 10.72
N PRO A 335 24.57 61.73 9.44
CA PRO A 335 23.43 61.40 8.55
C PRO A 335 22.53 60.24 9.03
N PHE A 336 22.92 59.53 10.08
CA PHE A 336 22.13 58.48 10.72
C PHE A 336 21.10 59.02 11.76
N SER A 337 20.89 60.34 11.83
CA SER A 337 20.06 61.08 12.81
C SER A 337 18.59 61.26 12.38
N GLY A 338 17.89 60.17 12.04
CA GLY A 338 16.44 60.18 11.78
C GLY A 338 15.61 59.87 13.05
N SER A 339 14.34 60.33 13.13
CA SER A 339 13.49 60.07 14.31
C SER A 339 13.12 58.58 14.43
N PRO A 340 13.17 57.98 15.64
CA PRO A 340 12.86 56.56 15.86
C PRO A 340 11.42 56.20 15.45
N ARG A 341 10.51 57.17 15.43
CA ARG A 341 9.13 57.01 14.94
C ARG A 341 9.06 56.66 13.45
N LYS A 342 9.94 57.21 12.60
CA LYS A 342 9.97 56.90 11.16
C LYS A 342 10.38 55.46 10.89
N TYR A 343 11.37 54.96 11.63
CA TYR A 343 11.83 53.57 11.53
C TYR A 343 10.81 52.59 12.12
N GLY A 344 10.13 52.97 13.22
CA GLY A 344 9.02 52.18 13.76
C GLY A 344 7.83 52.09 12.80
N LEU A 345 7.44 53.19 12.15
CA LEU A 345 6.40 53.19 11.12
C LEU A 345 6.78 52.35 9.91
N LEU A 346 8.04 52.43 9.45
CA LEU A 346 8.55 51.60 8.36
C LEU A 346 8.54 50.10 8.73
N ALA A 347 8.91 49.76 9.96
CA ALA A 347 8.85 48.38 10.45
C ALA A 347 7.41 47.86 10.51
N VAL A 348 6.45 48.67 10.98
CA VAL A 348 5.01 48.33 10.97
C VAL A 348 4.49 48.13 9.54
N PHE A 349 4.88 49.00 8.61
CA PHE A 349 4.52 48.86 7.20
C PHE A 349 5.06 47.55 6.59
N LEU A 350 6.32 47.19 6.88
CA LEU A 350 6.90 45.91 6.42
C LEU A 350 6.20 44.70 7.03
N ILE A 351 5.79 44.77 8.31
CA ILE A 351 4.98 43.71 8.94
C ILE A 351 3.65 43.54 8.21
N VAL A 352 2.99 44.64 7.86
CA VAL A 352 1.73 44.62 7.10
C VAL A 352 1.94 44.00 5.71
N ILE A 353 3.04 44.30 5.02
CA ILE A 353 3.41 43.66 3.75
C ILE A 353 3.58 42.14 3.89
N VAL A 354 4.32 41.68 4.91
CA VAL A 354 4.56 40.26 5.18
C VAL A 354 3.25 39.49 5.37
N VAL A 355 2.24 40.13 5.98
CA VAL A 355 0.92 39.52 6.21
C VAL A 355 0.00 39.64 4.99
N LEU A 356 -0.01 40.77 4.29
CA LEU A 356 -0.95 41.02 3.19
C LEU A 356 -0.57 40.35 1.87
N LEU A 357 0.73 40.25 1.55
CA LEU A 357 1.16 39.69 0.26
C LEU A 357 0.66 38.24 0.04
N PRO A 358 0.80 37.31 1.00
CA PRO A 358 0.26 35.96 0.84
C PRO A 358 -1.28 35.94 0.66
N VAL A 359 -1.99 36.82 1.37
CA VAL A 359 -3.47 36.89 1.31
C VAL A 359 -3.96 37.41 -0.03
N ILE A 360 -3.37 38.51 -0.54
CA ILE A 360 -3.72 39.10 -1.83
C ILE A 360 -3.46 38.10 -2.95
N GLN A 361 -2.34 37.39 -2.85
CA GLN A 361 -1.94 36.40 -3.84
C GLN A 361 -2.89 35.19 -3.86
N ALA A 362 -3.25 34.63 -2.70
CA ALA A 362 -4.20 33.52 -2.60
C ALA A 362 -5.56 33.89 -3.24
N LEU A 363 -6.04 35.11 -3.00
CA LEU A 363 -7.30 35.60 -3.57
C LEU A 363 -7.21 35.79 -5.09
N TYR A 364 -6.16 36.43 -5.60
CA TYR A 364 -6.02 36.69 -7.04
C TYR A 364 -5.89 35.41 -7.86
N TYR A 365 -5.10 34.46 -7.35
CA TYR A 365 -4.82 33.20 -8.02
C TYR A 365 -6.04 32.26 -8.05
N GLY A 366 -6.72 32.08 -6.92
CA GLY A 366 -7.88 31.18 -6.84
C GLY A 366 -8.99 31.57 -7.83
N ILE A 367 -9.18 32.87 -8.05
CA ILE A 367 -10.18 33.39 -9.00
C ILE A 367 -9.79 33.10 -10.46
N GLN A 368 -8.51 33.22 -10.84
CA GLN A 368 -8.08 33.00 -12.22
C GLN A 368 -8.04 31.53 -12.62
N MET A 369 -7.76 30.64 -11.67
CA MET A 369 -7.68 29.20 -11.91
C MET A 369 -9.05 28.54 -12.05
N GLY A 370 -10.11 29.06 -11.43
CA GLY A 370 -11.47 28.49 -11.52
C GLY A 370 -12.37 29.04 -12.62
N GLY A 371 -11.87 29.93 -13.50
CA GLY A 371 -12.66 30.56 -14.57
C GLY A 371 -12.34 30.05 -15.98
N ASP A 372 -12.61 30.87 -17.01
CA ASP A 372 -12.42 30.57 -18.44
C ASP A 372 -11.00 30.14 -18.86
N LYS A 373 -10.01 30.27 -17.96
CA LYS A 373 -8.61 29.89 -18.16
C LYS A 373 -8.21 28.61 -17.43
N TYR A 374 -9.13 27.89 -16.79
CA TYR A 374 -8.86 26.63 -16.09
C TYR A 374 -8.06 25.65 -16.97
N ILE A 375 -8.57 25.30 -18.16
CA ILE A 375 -7.91 24.34 -19.05
C ILE A 375 -6.48 24.77 -19.42
N PRO A 376 -6.26 25.97 -20.00
CA PRO A 376 -4.91 26.35 -20.39
C PRO A 376 -3.96 26.62 -19.21
N TRP A 377 -4.45 26.98 -18.01
CA TRP A 377 -3.59 27.44 -16.90
C TRP A 377 -3.41 26.43 -15.77
N LYS A 378 -4.47 25.69 -15.43
CA LYS A 378 -4.47 24.65 -14.41
C LYS A 378 -4.23 23.29 -15.06
N PHE A 379 -5.06 22.88 -16.01
CA PHE A 379 -4.96 21.53 -16.58
C PHE A 379 -3.66 21.32 -17.36
N ASN A 380 -3.41 22.13 -18.39
CA ASN A 380 -2.25 21.93 -19.28
C ASN A 380 -0.89 22.10 -18.59
N TYR A 381 -0.79 22.98 -17.59
CA TYR A 381 0.48 23.26 -16.91
C TYR A 381 0.67 22.51 -15.59
N GLU A 382 -0.37 21.96 -14.97
CA GLU A 382 -0.26 21.26 -13.69
C GLU A 382 -0.78 19.85 -13.82
N THR A 383 -2.10 19.69 -14.03
CA THR A 383 -2.79 18.39 -14.01
C THR A 383 -2.29 17.43 -15.07
N ARG A 384 -1.97 17.88 -16.29
CA ARG A 384 -1.42 16.99 -17.31
C ARG A 384 -0.06 16.38 -16.90
N LYS A 385 0.79 17.15 -16.23
CA LYS A 385 2.06 16.63 -15.70
C LYS A 385 1.83 15.71 -14.50
N GLU A 386 0.88 16.09 -13.67
CA GLU A 386 0.41 15.28 -12.56
C GLU A 386 -0.04 13.90 -13.03
N ILE A 387 -0.86 13.83 -14.09
CA ILE A 387 -1.30 12.60 -14.72
C ILE A 387 -0.12 11.76 -15.19
N THR A 388 0.76 12.32 -16.03
CA THR A 388 1.91 11.57 -16.54
C THR A 388 2.83 11.06 -15.43
N ILE A 389 3.15 11.90 -14.43
CA ILE A 389 4.08 11.52 -13.36
C ILE A 389 3.41 10.56 -12.38
N THR A 390 2.11 10.67 -12.13
CA THR A 390 1.38 9.74 -11.26
C THR A 390 1.24 8.37 -11.92
N ASN A 391 0.89 8.30 -13.22
CA ASN A 391 0.86 7.04 -13.97
C ASN A 391 2.23 6.38 -14.02
N TRP A 392 3.29 7.17 -14.28
CA TRP A 392 4.67 6.68 -14.17
C TRP A 392 5.00 6.22 -12.75
N ALA A 393 4.67 6.98 -11.71
CA ALA A 393 4.96 6.58 -10.32
C ALA A 393 4.25 5.27 -9.96
N ALA A 394 2.99 5.11 -10.35
CA ALA A 394 2.21 3.89 -10.09
C ALA A 394 2.58 2.71 -11.00
N GLY A 395 3.26 2.96 -12.12
CA GLY A 395 3.63 1.90 -13.07
C GLY A 395 2.48 1.47 -13.98
N VAL A 396 1.55 2.38 -14.26
CA VAL A 396 0.41 2.19 -15.16
C VAL A 396 0.53 3.04 -16.43
N GLU A 397 1.73 3.51 -16.74
CA GLU A 397 2.00 4.36 -17.92
C GLU A 397 1.80 3.63 -19.25
N ASP A 398 2.03 2.32 -19.27
CA ASP A 398 1.86 1.46 -20.43
C ASP A 398 0.49 0.75 -20.46
N LEU A 399 -0.50 1.26 -19.71
CA LEU A 399 -1.85 0.72 -19.69
C LEU A 399 -2.45 0.69 -21.10
N GLU A 400 -2.74 -0.52 -21.60
CA GLU A 400 -3.36 -0.71 -22.90
C GLU A 400 -4.89 -0.64 -22.78
N GLY A 401 -5.50 0.27 -23.52
CA GLY A 401 -6.95 0.37 -23.64
C GLY A 401 -7.47 -0.48 -24.79
N LEU A 402 -8.21 -1.54 -24.45
CA LEU A 402 -8.87 -2.46 -25.38
C LEU A 402 -10.39 -2.37 -25.23
N THR A 403 -11.12 -3.03 -26.12
CA THR A 403 -12.57 -3.18 -26.03
C THR A 403 -12.94 -4.55 -25.50
N LEU A 404 -14.09 -4.69 -24.84
CA LEU A 404 -14.58 -6.01 -24.41
C LEU A 404 -14.73 -7.02 -25.57
N GLU A 405 -14.90 -6.56 -26.82
CA GLU A 405 -14.91 -7.44 -27.99
C GLU A 405 -13.55 -8.15 -28.20
N ASP A 406 -12.45 -7.52 -27.82
CA ASP A 406 -11.09 -8.06 -27.97
C ASP A 406 -10.83 -9.28 -27.07
N LEU A 407 -11.55 -9.41 -25.94
CA LEU A 407 -11.50 -10.62 -25.09
C LEU A 407 -11.83 -11.89 -25.89
N THR A 408 -12.72 -11.75 -26.86
CA THR A 408 -13.35 -12.83 -27.62
C THR A 408 -12.62 -13.12 -28.94
N SER A 409 -11.62 -12.31 -29.27
CA SER A 409 -10.87 -12.44 -30.51
C SER A 409 -10.27 -13.85 -30.62
N ASN A 410 -10.56 -14.57 -31.71
CA ASN A 410 -10.12 -15.96 -31.93
C ASN A 410 -10.71 -17.06 -31.02
N ALA A 411 -11.72 -16.77 -30.20
CA ALA A 411 -12.44 -17.82 -29.46
C ALA A 411 -13.28 -18.71 -30.42
N THR A 412 -13.37 -20.02 -30.12
CA THR A 412 -14.20 -20.97 -30.89
C THR A 412 -15.32 -21.54 -30.02
N PRO A 413 -16.53 -21.78 -30.57
CA PRO A 413 -17.67 -22.26 -29.76
C PRO A 413 -17.41 -23.57 -29.00
N GLN A 414 -16.66 -24.51 -29.59
CA GLN A 414 -16.31 -25.79 -28.93
C GLN A 414 -15.47 -25.56 -27.67
N SER A 415 -14.49 -24.67 -27.81
CA SER A 415 -13.55 -24.37 -26.75
C SER A 415 -14.19 -23.60 -25.58
N GLU A 416 -15.27 -22.87 -25.83
CA GLU A 416 -16.02 -22.13 -24.80
C GLU A 416 -16.86 -23.05 -23.91
N VAL A 417 -17.37 -24.17 -24.44
CA VAL A 417 -18.10 -25.16 -23.63
C VAL A 417 -17.16 -25.95 -22.71
N GLU A 418 -15.95 -26.29 -23.18
CA GLU A 418 -14.94 -26.96 -22.37
C GLU A 418 -14.49 -26.08 -21.18
N PHE A 419 -14.43 -24.76 -21.38
CA PHE A 419 -14.04 -23.79 -20.37
C PHE A 419 -15.04 -23.64 -19.21
N LEU A 420 -16.30 -24.05 -19.37
CA LEU A 420 -17.32 -23.96 -18.31
C LEU A 420 -16.90 -24.72 -17.04
N THR A 421 -16.11 -25.79 -17.18
CA THR A 421 -15.60 -26.58 -16.05
C THR A 421 -14.43 -25.94 -15.30
N THR A 422 -13.89 -24.84 -15.83
CA THR A 422 -12.81 -24.05 -15.22
C THR A 422 -13.35 -22.83 -14.48
N VAL A 423 -14.63 -22.46 -14.70
CA VAL A 423 -15.24 -21.28 -14.08
C VAL A 423 -15.43 -21.47 -12.58
N ARG A 424 -14.77 -20.67 -11.77
CA ARG A 424 -14.90 -20.71 -10.30
C ARG A 424 -16.36 -20.58 -9.83
N GLN A 425 -16.75 -21.45 -8.91
CA GLN A 425 -18.05 -21.42 -8.25
C GLN A 425 -17.94 -21.16 -6.74
N TRP A 426 -16.85 -21.58 -6.11
CA TRP A 426 -16.62 -21.41 -4.68
C TRP A 426 -15.80 -20.14 -4.39
N ASP A 427 -16.31 -19.29 -3.51
CA ASP A 427 -15.59 -18.10 -3.04
C ASP A 427 -14.73 -18.39 -1.79
N GLN A 428 -13.96 -17.40 -1.35
CA GLN A 428 -13.05 -17.52 -0.22
C GLN A 428 -13.79 -17.90 1.07
N ASP A 429 -14.82 -17.15 1.44
CA ASP A 429 -15.58 -17.34 2.68
C ASP A 429 -16.24 -18.72 2.76
N ALA A 430 -16.93 -19.15 1.68
CA ALA A 430 -17.60 -20.45 1.65
C ALA A 430 -16.58 -21.59 1.71
N SER A 431 -15.44 -21.42 1.02
CA SER A 431 -14.35 -22.40 1.02
C SER A 431 -13.72 -22.52 2.40
N TYR A 432 -13.42 -21.40 3.07
CA TYR A 432 -12.90 -21.37 4.44
C TYR A 432 -13.85 -22.08 5.42
N LEU A 433 -15.14 -21.75 5.40
CA LEU A 433 -16.14 -22.36 6.29
C LEU A 433 -16.29 -23.86 6.05
N ARG A 434 -16.20 -24.30 4.79
CA ARG A 434 -16.26 -25.72 4.43
C ARG A 434 -15.01 -26.48 4.90
N MET A 435 -13.82 -25.94 4.62
CA MET A 435 -12.54 -26.53 5.04
C MET A 435 -12.39 -26.58 6.56
N LYS A 436 -12.92 -25.58 7.28
CA LYS A 436 -12.85 -25.52 8.75
C LYS A 436 -13.47 -26.75 9.44
N ASN A 437 -14.45 -27.39 8.81
CA ASN A 437 -15.07 -28.60 9.33
C ASN A 437 -14.17 -29.85 9.25
N GLN A 438 -13.07 -29.80 8.50
CA GLN A 438 -12.09 -30.90 8.40
C GLN A 438 -11.08 -30.92 9.54
N ILE A 439 -11.03 -29.87 10.37
CA ILE A 439 -10.08 -29.80 11.48
C ILE A 439 -10.58 -30.66 12.65
N GLY A 440 -9.86 -31.75 12.94
CA GLY A 440 -10.20 -32.70 14.00
C GLY A 440 -9.63 -32.37 15.39
N THR A 441 -8.85 -31.30 15.53
CA THR A 441 -8.12 -30.96 16.77
C THR A 441 -8.63 -29.67 17.41
N ASN A 442 -8.35 -29.49 18.70
CA ASN A 442 -8.80 -28.32 19.48
C ASN A 442 -7.72 -27.23 19.66
N TRP A 443 -6.54 -27.40 19.06
CA TRP A 443 -5.41 -26.47 19.20
C TRP A 443 -4.92 -25.92 17.85
N MET A 444 -5.51 -26.37 16.74
CA MET A 444 -5.27 -25.83 15.38
C MET A 444 -6.53 -25.18 14.83
N GLU A 445 -6.34 -24.17 14.00
CA GLU A 445 -7.36 -23.55 13.17
C GLU A 445 -6.80 -23.31 11.75
N LEU A 446 -7.63 -22.84 10.81
CA LEU A 446 -7.13 -22.42 9.50
C LEU A 446 -6.59 -20.99 9.63
N ALA A 447 -5.44 -20.70 9.00
CA ALA A 447 -4.91 -19.34 8.91
C ALA A 447 -5.88 -18.47 8.10
N ASP A 448 -6.08 -18.86 6.86
CA ASP A 448 -6.82 -18.19 5.79
C ASP A 448 -7.21 -19.26 4.75
N SER A 449 -7.71 -18.80 3.60
CA SER A 449 -7.88 -19.65 2.43
C SER A 449 -7.47 -18.86 1.20
N ASP A 450 -6.40 -19.31 0.56
CA ASP A 450 -5.82 -18.59 -0.57
C ASP A 450 -6.10 -19.35 -1.85
N ILE A 451 -6.47 -18.62 -2.88
CA ILE A 451 -6.61 -19.20 -4.22
C ILE A 451 -5.22 -19.39 -4.81
N VAL A 452 -4.89 -20.59 -5.29
CA VAL A 452 -3.62 -20.88 -5.96
C VAL A 452 -3.87 -21.55 -7.30
N TYR A 453 -2.92 -21.39 -8.20
CA TYR A 453 -2.96 -22.01 -9.52
C TYR A 453 -1.96 -23.17 -9.59
N LEU A 454 -2.46 -24.41 -9.60
CA LEU A 454 -1.64 -25.62 -9.64
C LEU A 454 -2.12 -26.55 -10.74
N GLY A 455 -1.20 -27.05 -11.55
CA GLY A 455 -1.51 -28.07 -12.56
C GLY A 455 -2.55 -27.66 -13.61
N GLY A 456 -2.75 -26.36 -13.85
CA GLY A 456 -3.75 -25.88 -14.80
C GLY A 456 -5.11 -25.52 -14.20
N HIS A 457 -5.29 -25.70 -12.89
CA HIS A 457 -6.57 -25.53 -12.20
C HIS A 457 -6.46 -24.64 -10.95
N GLU A 458 -7.60 -24.09 -10.52
CA GLU A 458 -7.74 -23.25 -9.34
C GLU A 458 -8.07 -24.08 -8.09
N TYR A 459 -7.30 -23.90 -7.02
CA TYR A 459 -7.55 -24.52 -5.72
C TYR A 459 -7.53 -23.50 -4.60
N TRP A 460 -8.46 -23.62 -3.65
CA TRP A 460 -8.38 -22.95 -2.36
C TRP A 460 -7.52 -23.79 -1.42
N ILE A 461 -6.40 -23.24 -0.95
CA ILE A 461 -5.52 -23.89 0.04
C ILE A 461 -5.61 -23.12 1.34
N ALA A 462 -5.85 -23.85 2.43
CA ALA A 462 -5.91 -23.31 3.78
C ALA A 462 -4.88 -24.02 4.68
N PRO A 463 -3.70 -23.41 4.90
CA PRO A 463 -2.72 -23.92 5.86
C PRO A 463 -3.25 -23.90 7.30
N LEU A 464 -2.81 -24.86 8.11
CA LEU A 464 -3.17 -24.87 9.53
C LEU A 464 -2.29 -23.91 10.33
N THR A 465 -2.92 -23.12 11.20
CA THR A 465 -2.29 -22.29 12.23
C THR A 465 -2.73 -22.72 13.62
N PHE A 466 -2.15 -22.12 14.65
CA PHE A 466 -2.52 -22.41 16.04
C PHE A 466 -3.74 -21.63 16.48
N ASP A 467 -4.65 -22.29 17.21
CA ASP A 467 -5.58 -21.57 18.09
C ASP A 467 -4.76 -21.01 19.26
N TYR A 468 -4.41 -19.72 19.15
CA TYR A 468 -3.54 -19.04 20.11
C TYR A 468 -4.06 -19.12 21.55
N ARG A 469 -5.39 -19.17 21.76
CA ARG A 469 -5.97 -19.27 23.10
C ARG A 469 -5.80 -20.66 23.71
N ALA A 470 -5.74 -21.70 22.86
CA ALA A 470 -5.52 -23.07 23.31
C ALA A 470 -4.05 -23.29 23.72
N ILE A 471 -3.10 -22.71 22.97
CA ILE A 471 -1.67 -22.99 23.15
C ILE A 471 -0.99 -22.13 24.23
N THR A 472 -1.51 -20.93 24.52
CA THR A 472 -0.90 -19.95 25.49
C THR A 472 -1.20 -20.23 26.96
N THR A 473 -1.62 -21.45 27.29
CA THR A 473 -2.03 -21.82 28.65
C THR A 473 -0.88 -21.93 29.65
N SER A 474 0.36 -22.15 29.17
CA SER A 474 1.58 -22.13 29.97
C SER A 474 2.81 -21.93 29.09
N PHE A 475 3.93 -21.48 29.67
CA PHE A 475 5.21 -21.36 28.97
C PHE A 475 5.60 -22.64 28.22
N ILE A 476 5.42 -23.82 28.84
CA ILE A 476 5.78 -25.11 28.22
C ILE A 476 4.93 -25.37 26.98
N ASN A 477 3.63 -25.11 27.06
CA ASN A 477 2.74 -25.31 25.91
C ASN A 477 3.13 -24.39 24.76
N GLN A 478 3.30 -23.10 25.04
CA GLN A 478 3.58 -22.06 24.05
C GLN A 478 4.97 -22.19 23.41
N HIS A 479 5.99 -22.56 24.18
CA HIS A 479 7.39 -22.48 23.73
C HIS A 479 8.09 -23.82 23.51
N LEU A 480 7.54 -24.95 23.97
CA LEU A 480 8.22 -26.26 23.92
C LEU A 480 7.38 -27.38 23.29
N ILE A 481 6.05 -27.35 23.43
CA ILE A 481 5.17 -28.41 22.94
C ILE A 481 4.57 -28.04 21.58
N TYR A 482 3.90 -26.89 21.50
CA TYR A 482 3.25 -26.41 20.26
C TYR A 482 4.25 -25.63 19.40
N THR A 483 5.21 -26.35 18.84
CA THR A 483 6.29 -25.80 18.00
C THR A 483 5.94 -25.71 16.52
N HIS A 484 5.01 -26.53 16.02
CA HIS A 484 4.54 -26.54 14.63
C HIS A 484 3.07 -26.95 14.53
N THR A 485 2.46 -26.74 13.36
CA THR A 485 1.14 -27.27 12.99
C THR A 485 1.28 -28.34 11.91
N GLU A 486 0.25 -29.17 11.72
CA GLU A 486 0.32 -30.36 10.87
C GLU A 486 -0.67 -30.31 9.70
N GLY A 487 -0.19 -29.87 8.54
CA GLY A 487 -0.89 -29.99 7.26
C GLY A 487 -1.66 -28.74 6.83
N MET A 488 -2.46 -28.94 5.79
CA MET A 488 -3.29 -27.94 5.14
C MET A 488 -4.50 -28.63 4.52
N VAL A 489 -5.59 -27.91 4.34
CA VAL A 489 -6.79 -28.39 3.64
C VAL A 489 -6.81 -27.78 2.24
N ILE A 490 -7.13 -28.59 1.23
CA ILE A 490 -7.19 -28.16 -0.17
C ILE A 490 -8.60 -28.43 -0.68
N LEU A 491 -9.19 -27.45 -1.35
CA LEU A 491 -10.53 -27.51 -1.93
C LEU A 491 -10.48 -27.08 -3.40
N ASP A 492 -11.13 -27.84 -4.27
CA ASP A 492 -11.30 -27.49 -5.69
C ASP A 492 -12.27 -26.30 -5.84
N ALA A 493 -11.81 -25.22 -6.47
CA ALA A 493 -12.57 -23.97 -6.58
C ALA A 493 -13.79 -24.08 -7.54
N TYR A 494 -13.82 -25.08 -8.41
CA TYR A 494 -14.95 -25.39 -9.27
C TYR A 494 -15.98 -26.25 -8.53
N SER A 495 -15.61 -27.44 -8.06
CA SER A 495 -16.57 -28.41 -7.49
C SER A 495 -16.91 -28.15 -6.02
N GLY A 496 -15.96 -27.61 -5.26
CA GLY A 496 -16.02 -27.52 -3.79
C GLY A 496 -15.63 -28.80 -3.07
N ASP A 497 -15.11 -29.81 -3.77
CA ASP A 497 -14.69 -31.05 -3.14
C ASP A 497 -13.32 -30.90 -2.46
N ILE A 498 -13.16 -31.57 -1.32
CA ILE A 498 -11.89 -31.58 -0.59
C ILE A 498 -10.95 -32.58 -1.27
N VAL A 499 -9.74 -32.12 -1.60
CA VAL A 499 -8.73 -32.95 -2.26
C VAL A 499 -7.95 -33.74 -1.20
N GLU A 500 -8.20 -35.05 -1.14
CA GLU A 500 -7.58 -35.96 -0.16
C GLU A 500 -6.95 -37.19 -0.83
N GLY A 501 -6.25 -38.02 -0.03
CA GLY A 501 -5.74 -39.32 -0.49
C GLY A 501 -4.78 -39.22 -1.68
N ASP A 502 -4.98 -40.09 -2.68
CA ASP A 502 -4.11 -40.20 -3.86
C ASP A 502 -4.09 -38.92 -4.71
N GLU A 503 -5.21 -38.19 -4.76
CA GLU A 503 -5.32 -36.93 -5.51
C GLU A 503 -4.44 -35.83 -4.88
N ARG A 504 -4.46 -35.73 -3.54
CA ARG A 504 -3.57 -34.82 -2.81
C ARG A 504 -2.09 -35.13 -3.06
N VAL A 505 -1.75 -36.43 -3.07
CA VAL A 505 -0.37 -36.88 -3.33
C VAL A 505 0.04 -36.54 -4.76
N ALA A 506 -0.87 -36.72 -5.73
CA ALA A 506 -0.60 -36.35 -7.13
C ALA A 506 -0.44 -34.83 -7.31
N LEU A 507 -1.24 -34.02 -6.61
CA LEU A 507 -1.21 -32.56 -6.70
C LEU A 507 0.06 -31.97 -6.07
N LEU A 508 0.40 -32.40 -4.85
CA LEU A 508 1.55 -31.88 -4.10
C LEU A 508 2.87 -32.61 -4.38
N ASN A 509 2.83 -33.71 -5.14
CA ASN A 509 3.93 -34.66 -5.29
C ASN A 509 4.56 -35.09 -3.95
N ARG A 510 3.74 -35.22 -2.90
CA ARG A 510 4.17 -35.44 -1.52
C ARG A 510 3.24 -36.42 -0.80
N THR A 511 3.81 -37.43 -0.17
CA THR A 511 3.07 -38.44 0.61
C THR A 511 2.91 -38.08 2.08
N GLU A 512 3.87 -37.36 2.66
CA GLU A 512 3.90 -37.01 4.08
C GLU A 512 3.01 -35.78 4.37
N THR A 513 2.52 -35.68 5.60
CA THR A 513 1.89 -34.46 6.10
C THR A 513 2.94 -33.35 6.19
N ALA A 514 2.55 -32.12 5.86
CA ALA A 514 3.43 -30.96 5.93
C ALA A 514 3.51 -30.48 7.39
N ALA A 515 4.70 -30.49 8.00
CA ALA A 515 4.92 -29.85 9.29
C ALA A 515 5.24 -28.37 9.06
N ILE A 516 4.37 -27.48 9.55
CA ILE A 516 4.49 -26.04 9.36
C ILE A 516 5.10 -25.44 10.63
N TYR A 517 6.41 -25.23 10.61
CA TYR A 517 7.14 -24.50 11.65
C TYR A 517 7.10 -22.98 11.40
N TYR A 518 7.02 -22.58 10.13
CA TYR A 518 6.93 -21.21 9.66
C TYR A 518 5.65 -21.03 8.85
N GLY A 519 4.78 -20.11 9.27
CA GLY A 519 3.47 -19.94 8.65
C GLY A 519 2.77 -18.67 9.08
N GLU A 520 1.45 -18.65 8.92
CA GLU A 520 0.63 -17.45 9.12
C GLU A 520 -0.21 -17.51 10.39
N GLY A 521 -0.56 -16.32 10.91
CA GLY A 521 -1.34 -16.17 12.12
C GLY A 521 -0.54 -15.88 13.39
N VAL A 522 -1.27 -15.56 14.47
CA VAL A 522 -0.72 -15.04 15.73
C VAL A 522 0.14 -16.08 16.46
N GLY A 523 -0.17 -17.37 16.30
CA GLY A 523 0.59 -18.46 16.93
C GLY A 523 2.04 -18.58 16.48
N PHE A 524 2.40 -17.99 15.34
CA PHE A 524 3.78 -17.98 14.82
C PHE A 524 4.56 -16.70 15.20
N GLN A 525 3.99 -15.80 16.00
CA GLN A 525 4.70 -14.58 16.42
C GLN A 525 5.69 -14.84 17.56
N ASP A 526 5.44 -15.85 18.38
CA ASP A 526 6.30 -16.18 19.51
C ASP A 526 7.48 -17.06 19.11
N VAL A 527 8.58 -16.86 19.83
CA VAL A 527 9.78 -17.68 19.76
C VAL A 527 9.49 -19.05 20.35
N VAL A 528 9.98 -20.14 19.73
CA VAL A 528 9.88 -21.48 20.31
C VAL A 528 11.24 -22.14 20.39
N PHE A 529 11.38 -23.08 21.32
CA PHE A 529 12.55 -23.91 21.46
C PHE A 529 12.24 -25.32 21.00
N VAL A 530 13.08 -25.85 20.11
CA VAL A 530 12.93 -27.19 19.51
C VAL A 530 14.01 -28.12 20.02
N ASN A 531 13.82 -29.43 19.81
CA ASN A 531 14.81 -30.46 20.19
C ASN A 531 15.20 -30.43 21.69
N VAL A 532 14.28 -30.03 22.56
CA VAL A 532 14.56 -29.90 24.00
C VAL A 532 14.49 -31.26 24.69
N GLU A 533 15.59 -31.68 25.32
CA GLU A 533 15.63 -32.93 26.07
C GLU A 533 14.51 -32.98 27.13
N GLU A 534 13.84 -34.13 27.23
CA GLU A 534 12.72 -34.44 28.16
C GLU A 534 11.33 -33.91 27.73
N PHE A 535 11.22 -33.23 26.58
CA PHE A 535 9.96 -32.76 26.02
C PHE A 535 9.75 -33.28 24.60
N ASP A 536 8.58 -33.87 24.36
CA ASP A 536 8.17 -34.30 23.02
C ASP A 536 7.30 -33.20 22.39
N GLU A 537 7.68 -32.76 21.20
CA GLU A 537 6.87 -31.87 20.36
C GLU A 537 5.56 -32.58 19.97
N VAL A 538 4.51 -31.80 19.68
CA VAL A 538 3.23 -32.37 19.21
C VAL A 538 3.45 -33.17 17.92
N GLY A 539 2.66 -34.23 17.74
CA GLY A 539 2.80 -35.11 16.57
C GLY A 539 3.99 -36.07 16.61
N ASN A 540 4.86 -35.99 17.63
CA ASN A 540 6.13 -36.71 17.67
C ASN A 540 7.00 -36.43 16.42
N LEU A 541 6.82 -35.24 15.84
CA LEU A 541 7.62 -34.68 14.76
C LEU A 541 8.62 -33.71 15.39
N THR A 542 9.89 -33.94 15.11
CA THR A 542 10.98 -33.04 15.52
C THR A 542 11.47 -32.28 14.31
N LEU A 543 11.97 -31.06 14.51
CA LEU A 543 12.53 -30.27 13.44
C LEU A 543 13.65 -31.05 12.72
N GLY A 544 13.44 -31.36 11.43
CA GLY A 544 14.44 -32.03 10.61
C GLY A 544 15.56 -31.09 10.12
N GLY A 545 15.26 -29.80 10.03
CA GLY A 545 16.16 -28.74 9.58
C GLY A 545 17.06 -28.17 10.67
N VAL A 546 17.91 -27.21 10.27
CA VAL A 546 18.78 -26.47 11.19
C VAL A 546 17.95 -25.37 11.89
N PRO A 547 18.06 -25.18 13.22
CA PRO A 547 17.36 -24.10 13.92
C PRO A 547 17.86 -22.71 13.48
N ASP A 548 17.11 -21.66 13.82
CA ASP A 548 17.48 -20.28 13.48
C ASP A 548 18.68 -19.78 14.28
N TYR A 549 18.77 -20.16 15.56
CA TYR A 549 19.90 -19.83 16.44
C TYR A 549 19.96 -20.82 17.61
N THR A 550 21.17 -21.13 18.11
CA THR A 550 21.35 -21.93 19.34
C THR A 550 21.88 -21.04 20.46
N LEU A 551 21.07 -20.81 21.49
CA LEU A 551 21.48 -20.04 22.66
C LEU A 551 22.38 -20.88 23.57
N SER A 552 23.55 -20.35 23.95
CA SER A 552 24.47 -21.02 24.85
C SER A 552 25.03 -20.12 25.96
N GLY A 553 25.44 -20.73 27.08
CA GLY A 553 26.17 -20.05 28.16
C GLY A 553 25.47 -18.81 28.74
N PHE A 554 26.12 -17.64 28.66
CA PHE A 554 25.59 -16.40 29.23
C PHE A 554 24.47 -15.78 28.38
N GLU A 555 24.48 -15.99 27.06
CA GLU A 555 23.42 -15.54 26.15
C GLU A 555 22.10 -16.16 26.53
N PHE A 556 22.12 -17.49 26.69
CA PHE A 556 21.00 -18.26 27.20
C PHE A 556 20.50 -17.77 28.56
N PHE A 557 21.42 -17.61 29.53
CA PHE A 557 21.07 -17.12 30.87
C PHE A 557 20.34 -15.77 30.80
N TYR A 558 20.84 -14.83 30.00
CA TYR A 558 20.24 -13.52 29.84
C TYR A 558 18.87 -13.59 29.16
N TYR A 559 18.77 -14.33 28.06
CA TYR A 559 17.55 -14.45 27.26
C TYR A 559 16.41 -15.07 28.08
N ILE A 560 16.66 -16.19 28.74
CA ILE A 560 15.68 -16.86 29.62
C ILE A 560 15.32 -16.02 30.83
N LEU A 561 16.26 -15.26 31.40
CA LEU A 561 15.95 -14.32 32.48
C LEU A 561 14.93 -13.26 32.02
N SER A 562 15.04 -12.81 30.77
CA SER A 562 14.17 -11.79 30.18
C SER A 562 12.74 -12.30 29.86
N MET A 563 12.57 -13.59 29.60
CA MET A 563 11.25 -14.22 29.36
C MET A 563 10.39 -14.36 30.62
N GLY A 564 11.00 -14.27 31.81
CA GLY A 564 10.29 -14.24 33.09
C GLY A 564 10.31 -15.55 33.88
N PRO A 565 9.68 -15.58 35.08
CA PRO A 565 9.91 -16.63 36.07
C PRO A 565 9.57 -18.05 35.64
N GLU A 566 8.61 -18.23 34.73
CA GLU A 566 8.22 -19.54 34.22
C GLU A 566 9.32 -20.18 33.37
N ALA A 567 10.13 -19.37 32.69
CA ALA A 567 11.26 -19.83 31.89
C ALA A 567 12.50 -20.18 32.74
N TRP A 568 12.59 -19.68 33.99
CA TRP A 568 13.81 -19.82 34.80
C TRP A 568 14.13 -21.25 35.24
N SER A 569 13.16 -22.18 35.16
CA SER A 569 13.40 -23.61 35.41
C SER A 569 14.32 -24.26 34.38
N PHE A 570 14.50 -23.64 33.20
CA PHE A 570 15.30 -24.16 32.11
C PHE A 570 16.76 -23.64 32.13
N LEU A 571 17.14 -22.83 33.13
CA LEU A 571 18.49 -22.28 33.25
C LEU A 571 19.58 -23.36 33.29
N GLY A 572 20.68 -23.14 32.54
CA GLY A 572 21.86 -24.00 32.54
C GLY A 572 21.92 -25.06 31.43
N ARG A 573 21.11 -24.94 30.38
CA ARG A 573 21.10 -25.79 29.17
C ARG A 573 21.38 -24.92 27.94
N ASP A 574 21.80 -25.55 26.83
CA ASP A 574 21.79 -24.90 25.53
C ASP A 574 20.41 -25.19 24.87
N MET A 575 19.84 -24.23 24.15
CA MET A 575 18.53 -24.41 23.50
C MET A 575 18.53 -23.91 22.06
N ASP A 576 18.01 -24.75 21.17
CA ASP A 576 17.76 -24.44 19.77
C ASP A 576 16.48 -23.63 19.65
N MET A 577 16.54 -22.51 18.94
CA MET A 577 15.51 -21.49 18.94
C MET A 577 15.04 -21.21 17.52
N LEU A 578 13.74 -21.06 17.33
CA LEU A 578 13.10 -20.58 16.10
C LEU A 578 12.52 -19.18 16.35
N LEU A 579 12.84 -18.23 15.47
CA LEU A 579 12.52 -16.81 15.58
C LEU A 579 11.74 -16.36 14.36
N GLU A 580 11.01 -15.24 14.46
CA GLU A 580 10.25 -14.65 13.34
C GLU A 580 9.56 -15.73 12.49
N ARG A 581 8.73 -16.55 13.14
CA ARG A 581 8.14 -17.71 12.47
C ARG A 581 6.97 -17.31 11.58
N ASN A 582 6.37 -16.16 11.87
CA ASN A 582 5.40 -15.55 10.98
C ASN A 582 6.11 -15.10 9.70
N VAL A 583 5.72 -15.69 8.57
CA VAL A 583 6.42 -15.54 7.27
C VAL A 583 6.46 -14.09 6.79
N GLN A 584 5.37 -13.33 7.01
CA GLN A 584 5.28 -11.93 6.63
C GLN A 584 6.23 -11.08 7.49
N SER A 585 6.19 -11.22 8.82
CA SER A 585 7.10 -10.51 9.73
C SER A 585 8.58 -10.85 9.45
N ARG A 586 8.88 -12.12 9.15
CA ARG A 586 10.23 -12.59 8.81
C ARG A 586 10.79 -11.82 7.62
N VAL A 587 10.04 -11.76 6.52
CA VAL A 587 10.47 -11.03 5.33
C VAL A 587 10.47 -9.52 5.59
N GLN A 588 9.43 -8.96 6.21
CA GLN A 588 9.33 -7.51 6.43
C GLN A 588 10.46 -6.96 7.32
N SER A 589 10.94 -7.73 8.29
CA SER A 589 12.01 -7.30 9.21
C SER A 589 13.38 -7.09 8.56
N ILE A 590 13.61 -7.65 7.36
CA ILE A 590 14.84 -7.48 6.57
C ILE A 590 14.68 -6.50 5.41
N LEU A 591 13.49 -5.95 5.20
CA LEU A 591 13.23 -5.01 4.12
C LEU A 591 13.86 -3.65 4.43
N LEU A 592 14.59 -3.13 3.45
CA LEU A 592 15.12 -1.79 3.45
C LEU A 592 13.97 -0.79 3.36
N GLN A 593 14.16 0.42 3.88
CA GLN A 593 13.15 1.47 3.79
C GLN A 593 12.67 1.69 2.35
N GLY A 594 11.35 1.80 2.17
CA GLY A 594 10.72 2.01 0.88
C GLY A 594 10.42 0.71 0.13
N LEU A 595 10.64 -0.44 0.77
CA LEU A 595 10.09 -1.74 0.38
C LEU A 595 8.99 -2.13 1.36
N THR A 596 8.00 -2.85 0.86
CA THR A 596 6.95 -3.47 1.67
C THR A 596 6.61 -4.85 1.11
N THR A 597 6.03 -5.69 1.95
CA THR A 597 5.43 -6.95 1.55
C THR A 597 3.95 -6.72 1.21
N ASP A 598 3.42 -7.61 0.38
CA ASP A 598 1.97 -7.77 0.22
C ASP A 598 1.34 -8.29 1.53
N SER A 599 0.06 -7.98 1.70
CA SER A 599 -0.69 -8.35 2.91
C SER A 599 -1.04 -9.84 2.97
N ASP A 600 -1.16 -10.51 1.82
CA ASP A 600 -1.63 -11.89 1.63
C ASP A 600 -0.51 -12.79 1.03
N PRO A 601 0.31 -13.46 1.87
CA PRO A 601 1.19 -14.50 1.38
C PRO A 601 0.39 -15.73 0.94
N TYR A 602 0.95 -16.55 0.06
CA TYR A 602 0.23 -17.73 -0.44
C TYR A 602 1.14 -18.93 -0.64
N ILE A 603 0.56 -20.13 -0.67
CA ILE A 603 1.32 -21.36 -0.86
C ILE A 603 1.74 -21.54 -2.32
N VAL A 604 3.01 -21.89 -2.53
CA VAL A 604 3.53 -22.41 -3.79
C VAL A 604 4.21 -23.76 -3.58
N VAL A 605 4.13 -24.62 -4.59
CA VAL A 605 4.60 -26.01 -4.51
C VAL A 605 5.72 -26.23 -5.51
N GLY A 606 6.87 -26.69 -5.02
CA GLY A 606 8.03 -27.06 -5.82
C GLY A 606 7.83 -28.41 -6.52
N PRO A 607 8.60 -28.69 -7.59
CA PRO A 607 8.44 -29.92 -8.40
C PRO A 607 8.74 -31.21 -7.62
N THR A 608 9.50 -31.12 -6.52
CA THR A 608 9.89 -32.22 -5.63
C THR A 608 8.94 -32.41 -4.44
N GLY A 609 7.86 -31.62 -4.35
CA GLY A 609 6.92 -31.63 -3.22
C GLY A 609 7.36 -30.82 -2.00
N GLU A 610 8.29 -29.88 -2.21
CA GLU A 610 8.62 -28.80 -1.28
C GLU A 610 7.49 -27.77 -1.28
N ILE A 611 7.19 -27.20 -0.12
CA ILE A 611 6.11 -26.24 0.06
C ILE A 611 6.71 -24.97 0.63
N TYR A 612 6.35 -23.84 0.02
CA TYR A 612 6.83 -22.53 0.43
C TYR A 612 5.66 -21.57 0.59
N TYR A 613 5.79 -20.64 1.52
CA TYR A 613 5.03 -19.39 1.45
C TYR A 613 5.72 -18.44 0.48
N ALA A 614 4.99 -17.96 -0.52
CA ALA A 614 5.40 -16.91 -1.43
C ALA A 614 4.98 -15.56 -0.84
N VAL A 615 5.97 -14.78 -0.37
CA VAL A 615 5.76 -13.41 0.10
C VAL A 615 6.16 -12.45 -1.01
N SER A 616 5.16 -11.81 -1.62
CA SER A 616 5.39 -10.78 -2.63
C SER A 616 6.01 -9.53 -2.02
N VAL A 617 7.05 -8.99 -2.65
CA VAL A 617 7.76 -7.77 -2.23
C VAL A 617 7.68 -6.74 -3.34
N PHE A 618 7.27 -5.52 -2.99
CA PHE A 618 7.21 -4.40 -3.90
C PHE A 618 7.76 -3.12 -3.27
N ILE A 619 8.13 -2.20 -4.15
CA ILE A 619 8.62 -0.88 -3.81
C ILE A 619 7.43 -0.03 -3.42
N ASP A 620 7.53 0.68 -2.31
CA ASP A 620 6.61 1.75 -1.92
C ASP A 620 7.43 2.95 -1.45
N TYR A 621 7.93 3.71 -2.43
CA TYR A 621 8.83 4.82 -2.18
C TYR A 621 8.17 6.17 -2.47
N ARG A 622 8.01 6.99 -1.43
CA ARG A 622 7.49 8.35 -1.59
C ARG A 622 8.51 9.27 -2.26
N LEU A 623 8.21 9.66 -3.50
CA LEU A 623 9.04 10.55 -4.28
C LEU A 623 9.06 11.98 -3.73
N ALA A 624 10.21 12.64 -3.84
CA ALA A 624 10.42 14.04 -3.59
C ALA A 624 9.92 14.90 -4.78
N THR A 625 8.69 14.67 -5.23
CA THR A 625 7.97 15.53 -6.19
C THR A 625 6.56 15.78 -5.68
N GLY A 626 5.98 16.93 -6.03
CA GLY A 626 4.59 17.21 -5.70
C GLY A 626 3.60 16.84 -6.81
N TYR A 627 4.07 16.40 -7.98
CA TYR A 627 3.19 15.96 -9.08
C TYR A 627 2.70 14.52 -8.90
N ALA A 628 3.48 13.68 -8.23
CA ALA A 628 3.08 12.29 -7.98
C ALA A 628 2.05 12.27 -6.84
N HIS A 629 0.82 11.83 -7.15
CA HIS A 629 -0.25 11.62 -6.16
C HIS A 629 -0.23 10.23 -5.52
N GLU A 630 0.59 9.34 -6.08
CA GLU A 630 0.93 8.04 -5.54
C GLU A 630 2.46 7.97 -5.34
N ASN A 631 2.90 7.10 -4.44
CA ASN A 631 4.29 6.73 -4.29
C ASN A 631 4.80 6.03 -5.55
N TYR A 632 6.12 5.98 -5.69
CA TYR A 632 6.73 5.11 -6.69
C TYR A 632 6.51 3.67 -6.26
N VAL A 633 5.60 2.97 -6.94
CA VAL A 633 5.28 1.57 -6.65
C VAL A 633 5.68 0.66 -7.79
N ARG A 634 6.42 -0.40 -7.47
CA ARG A 634 6.95 -1.35 -8.46
C ARG A 634 7.10 -2.73 -7.85
N PHE A 635 6.59 -3.75 -8.53
CA PHE A 635 6.86 -5.11 -8.15
C PHE A 635 8.35 -5.42 -8.27
N LEU A 636 8.94 -5.94 -7.18
CA LEU A 636 10.37 -6.25 -7.13
C LEU A 636 10.61 -7.75 -7.29
N GLY A 637 9.77 -8.58 -6.66
CA GLY A 637 9.89 -10.03 -6.72
C GLY A 637 9.13 -10.74 -5.61
N VAL A 638 9.36 -12.04 -5.48
CA VAL A 638 8.78 -12.90 -4.45
C VAL A 638 9.90 -13.48 -3.60
N VAL A 639 9.71 -13.50 -2.29
CA VAL A 639 10.58 -14.20 -1.35
C VAL A 639 9.87 -15.48 -0.92
N LEU A 640 10.47 -16.64 -1.23
CA LEU A 640 9.97 -17.91 -0.75
C LEU A 640 10.48 -18.16 0.67
N VAL A 641 9.59 -18.55 1.56
CA VAL A 641 9.89 -19.00 2.93
C VAL A 641 9.55 -20.48 3.04
N GLY A 642 10.54 -21.32 3.34
CA GLY A 642 10.31 -22.75 3.59
C GLY A 642 9.45 -22.96 4.84
N ILE A 643 8.39 -23.77 4.73
CA ILE A 643 7.46 -24.00 5.86
C ILE A 643 8.10 -24.81 7.00
N ASP A 644 9.11 -25.61 6.69
CA ASP A 644 9.74 -26.57 7.57
C ASP A 644 11.03 -26.03 8.20
N ASP A 645 11.81 -25.25 7.47
CA ASP A 645 13.12 -24.75 7.93
C ASP A 645 13.27 -23.22 7.94
N GLY A 646 12.33 -22.47 7.36
CA GLY A 646 12.37 -21.01 7.33
C GLY A 646 13.50 -20.41 6.49
N GLU A 647 14.08 -21.18 5.56
CA GLU A 647 15.03 -20.67 4.56
C GLU A 647 14.35 -19.64 3.65
N LEU A 648 15.08 -18.60 3.27
CA LEU A 648 14.62 -17.50 2.44
C LEU A 648 15.27 -17.55 1.05
N SER A 649 14.46 -17.65 0.00
CA SER A 649 14.93 -17.61 -1.39
C SER A 649 14.31 -16.43 -2.14
N PHE A 650 15.15 -15.55 -2.70
CA PHE A 650 14.72 -14.29 -3.33
C PHE A 650 14.61 -14.43 -4.86
N TYR A 651 13.40 -14.33 -5.42
CA TYR A 651 13.18 -14.39 -6.86
C TYR A 651 12.71 -13.06 -7.41
N ARG A 652 13.41 -12.50 -8.41
CA ARG A 652 13.04 -11.21 -8.99
C ARG A 652 11.77 -11.30 -9.83
N ALA A 653 11.13 -10.15 -10.04
CA ALA A 653 10.04 -10.02 -11.00
C ALA A 653 10.51 -10.42 -12.42
N PRO A 654 9.71 -11.21 -13.17
CA PRO A 654 9.96 -11.48 -14.58
C PRO A 654 10.08 -10.18 -15.40
N ASP A 655 10.93 -10.19 -16.42
CA ASP A 655 11.08 -9.11 -17.41
C ASP A 655 11.42 -7.70 -16.86
N GLN A 656 11.90 -7.60 -15.62
CA GLN A 656 12.26 -6.33 -15.01
C GLN A 656 13.52 -5.70 -15.65
N ASN A 657 13.33 -4.69 -16.51
CA ASN A 657 14.43 -3.95 -17.14
C ASN A 657 14.36 -2.43 -16.88
N SER A 658 14.08 -2.04 -15.63
CA SER A 658 14.07 -0.62 -15.27
C SER A 658 15.48 -0.07 -15.09
N SER A 659 15.70 1.12 -15.65
CA SER A 659 16.96 1.87 -15.51
C SER A 659 16.94 2.87 -14.34
N PHE A 660 15.80 3.03 -13.67
CA PHE A 660 15.60 3.99 -12.60
C PHE A 660 16.45 3.64 -11.36
N PHE A 661 16.84 4.66 -10.60
CA PHE A 661 17.87 4.51 -9.56
C PHE A 661 17.40 3.66 -8.37
N ILE A 662 16.11 3.71 -8.04
CA ILE A 662 15.53 2.95 -6.93
C ILE A 662 15.54 1.46 -7.23
N ASP A 663 15.04 1.05 -8.39
CA ASP A 663 15.01 -0.36 -8.78
C ASP A 663 16.41 -0.97 -8.78
N LYS A 664 17.39 -0.24 -9.34
CA LYS A 664 18.80 -0.67 -9.33
C LYS A 664 19.37 -0.79 -7.93
N THR A 665 19.02 0.15 -7.05
CA THR A 665 19.48 0.11 -5.67
C THR A 665 18.93 -1.14 -5.01
N TYR A 666 17.62 -1.33 -4.95
CA TYR A 666 17.03 -2.46 -4.22
C TYR A 666 17.38 -3.83 -4.83
N ASN A 667 17.51 -3.92 -6.16
CA ASN A 667 18.00 -5.13 -6.81
C ASN A 667 19.45 -5.51 -6.44
N SER A 668 20.25 -4.57 -5.93
CA SER A 668 21.63 -4.84 -5.54
C SER A 668 21.81 -5.27 -4.08
N TYR A 669 20.80 -5.07 -3.22
CA TYR A 669 20.89 -5.32 -1.78
C TYR A 669 20.50 -6.73 -1.36
N TYR A 670 19.76 -7.45 -2.21
CA TYR A 670 19.28 -8.81 -1.93
C TYR A 670 19.79 -9.77 -3.01
N PRO A 671 19.97 -11.06 -2.68
CA PRO A 671 20.48 -12.07 -3.61
C PRO A 671 19.38 -12.54 -4.59
N TRP A 672 18.84 -11.63 -5.39
CA TRP A 672 17.79 -11.92 -6.36
C TRP A 672 18.25 -12.88 -7.45
N GLN A 673 17.49 -13.95 -7.65
CA GLN A 673 17.64 -14.91 -8.74
C GLN A 673 16.42 -14.93 -9.67
N GLU A 674 16.57 -15.49 -10.87
CA GLU A 674 15.44 -15.62 -11.80
C GLU A 674 14.43 -16.68 -11.31
N PRO A 675 13.12 -16.41 -11.42
CA PRO A 675 12.11 -17.39 -11.07
C PRO A 675 12.18 -18.58 -12.04
N PRO A 676 12.26 -19.83 -11.53
CA PRO A 676 12.15 -21.02 -12.37
C PRO A 676 10.72 -21.18 -12.90
N ASP A 677 10.57 -21.88 -14.03
CA ASP A 677 9.28 -22.05 -14.72
C ASP A 677 8.14 -22.52 -13.80
N TRP A 678 8.43 -23.44 -12.87
CA TRP A 678 7.44 -23.98 -11.93
C TRP A 678 6.92 -22.92 -10.95
N LEU A 679 7.78 -21.97 -10.55
CA LEU A 679 7.41 -20.86 -9.69
C LEU A 679 6.68 -19.82 -10.51
N GLN A 680 7.24 -19.44 -11.66
CA GLN A 680 6.64 -18.42 -12.53
C GLN A 680 5.20 -18.76 -12.90
N SER A 681 4.87 -20.02 -13.19
CA SER A 681 3.49 -20.42 -13.47
C SER A 681 2.52 -20.19 -12.30
N GLN A 682 3.01 -20.16 -11.06
CA GLN A 682 2.20 -20.00 -9.83
C GLN A 682 2.21 -18.56 -9.31
N MET A 683 3.05 -17.67 -9.87
CA MET A 683 3.21 -16.31 -9.37
C MET A 683 1.95 -15.47 -9.61
N LYS A 684 1.50 -14.80 -8.55
CA LYS A 684 0.48 -13.75 -8.60
C LYS A 684 1.13 -12.37 -8.71
N TRP A 685 0.45 -11.45 -9.37
CA TRP A 685 0.73 -10.03 -9.14
C TRP A 685 0.23 -9.65 -7.75
N PRO A 686 0.96 -8.88 -6.92
CA PRO A 686 0.57 -8.62 -5.54
C PRO A 686 -0.75 -7.83 -5.44
N GLU A 687 -1.59 -8.17 -4.46
CA GLU A 687 -2.94 -7.62 -4.34
C GLU A 687 -2.91 -6.15 -3.92
N ASP A 688 -2.18 -5.81 -2.86
CA ASP A 688 -2.06 -4.45 -2.35
C ASP A 688 -1.46 -3.51 -3.40
N LEU A 689 -0.53 -4.04 -4.23
CA LEU A 689 0.06 -3.30 -5.33
C LEU A 689 -0.98 -3.06 -6.43
N TYR A 690 -1.71 -4.10 -6.83
CA TYR A 690 -2.70 -3.99 -7.89
C TYR A 690 -3.78 -2.98 -7.55
N GLU A 691 -4.34 -3.04 -6.33
CA GLU A 691 -5.40 -2.14 -5.89
C GLU A 691 -4.97 -0.68 -5.91
N ARG A 692 -3.73 -0.39 -5.47
CA ARG A 692 -3.17 0.98 -5.56
C ARG A 692 -2.96 1.42 -7.01
N GLN A 693 -2.55 0.51 -7.88
CA GLN A 693 -2.43 0.81 -9.31
C GLN A 693 -3.79 1.09 -9.95
N LEU A 694 -4.84 0.35 -9.54
CA LEU A 694 -6.22 0.56 -9.96
C LEU A 694 -6.75 1.91 -9.49
N ASP A 695 -6.53 2.29 -8.24
CA ASP A 695 -6.92 3.60 -7.70
C ASP A 695 -6.37 4.75 -8.56
N VAL A 696 -5.13 4.62 -9.04
CA VAL A 696 -4.55 5.57 -9.99
C VAL A 696 -5.20 5.44 -11.37
N ALA A 697 -5.31 4.23 -11.89
CA ALA A 697 -5.85 3.96 -13.23
C ALA A 697 -7.31 4.42 -13.38
N TYR A 698 -8.12 4.41 -12.32
CA TYR A 698 -9.52 4.83 -12.33
C TYR A 698 -9.72 6.31 -12.62
N THR A 699 -8.78 7.17 -12.22
CA THR A 699 -8.88 8.63 -12.44
C THR A 699 -7.87 9.12 -13.48
N TYR A 700 -6.63 8.65 -13.42
CA TYR A 700 -5.51 9.22 -14.17
C TYR A 700 -5.35 8.66 -15.59
N HIS A 701 -6.25 7.79 -16.05
CA HIS A 701 -6.34 7.44 -17.47
C HIS A 701 -6.97 8.57 -18.33
N VAL A 702 -7.70 9.51 -17.71
CA VAL A 702 -8.37 10.61 -18.41
C VAL A 702 -7.38 11.74 -18.70
N GLU A 703 -6.92 11.84 -19.96
CA GLU A 703 -5.95 12.86 -20.37
C GLU A 703 -6.57 14.13 -20.98
N ASP A 704 -7.86 14.12 -21.34
CA ASP A 704 -8.54 15.29 -21.90
C ASP A 704 -9.02 16.25 -20.80
N GLY A 705 -8.63 17.53 -20.92
CA GLY A 705 -8.92 18.52 -19.90
C GLY A 705 -10.40 18.86 -19.74
N TYR A 706 -11.22 18.72 -20.80
CA TYR A 706 -12.65 18.95 -20.69
C TYR A 706 -13.33 17.80 -19.96
N LEU A 707 -12.98 16.55 -20.30
CA LEU A 707 -13.48 15.36 -19.61
C LEU A 707 -13.11 15.39 -18.13
N TRP A 708 -11.83 15.66 -17.82
CA TRP A 708 -11.34 15.82 -16.45
C TRP A 708 -12.08 16.90 -15.68
N ALA A 709 -12.26 18.09 -16.28
CA ALA A 709 -12.96 19.18 -15.61
C ALA A 709 -14.45 18.88 -15.38
N SER A 710 -15.05 18.04 -16.23
CA SER A 710 -16.44 17.59 -16.06
C SER A 710 -16.60 16.40 -15.12
N GLY A 711 -15.51 15.72 -14.74
CA GLY A 711 -15.56 14.48 -13.96
C GLY A 711 -16.25 13.34 -14.71
N VAL A 712 -16.06 13.27 -16.03
CA VAL A 712 -16.63 12.22 -16.88
C VAL A 712 -15.55 11.18 -17.17
N ASP A 713 -15.96 9.92 -17.29
CA ASP A 713 -15.08 8.77 -17.57
C ASP A 713 -14.18 8.38 -16.38
N PHE A 714 -14.39 8.94 -15.19
CA PHE A 714 -13.78 8.39 -13.98
C PHE A 714 -14.47 7.09 -13.60
N HIS A 715 -13.67 6.17 -13.05
CA HIS A 715 -14.13 4.86 -12.63
C HIS A 715 -14.13 4.74 -11.10
N GLU A 716 -14.85 3.75 -10.60
CA GLU A 716 -14.83 3.36 -9.20
C GLU A 716 -14.89 1.83 -9.07
N SER A 717 -14.36 1.32 -7.95
CA SER A 717 -14.56 -0.07 -7.57
C SER A 717 -16.04 -0.30 -7.19
N PRO A 718 -16.72 -1.30 -7.77
CA PRO A 718 -18.07 -1.67 -7.37
C PRO A 718 -18.13 -2.09 -5.90
N GLU A 719 -19.21 -1.73 -5.20
CA GLU A 719 -19.38 -2.14 -3.81
C GLU A 719 -19.39 -3.67 -3.66
N GLY A 720 -18.50 -4.20 -2.81
CA GLY A 720 -18.32 -5.64 -2.62
C GLY A 720 -17.50 -6.34 -3.72
N SER A 721 -16.78 -5.57 -4.54
CA SER A 721 -15.75 -6.06 -5.46
C SER A 721 -14.35 -5.74 -4.92
N ASP A 722 -13.45 -6.68 -5.13
CA ASP A 722 -12.08 -6.83 -4.67
C ASP A 722 -11.28 -7.51 -5.81
N THR A 723 -9.97 -7.62 -5.65
CA THR A 723 -9.11 -8.27 -6.63
C THR A 723 -9.41 -9.76 -6.74
N ARG A 724 -9.64 -10.27 -7.95
CA ARG A 724 -9.92 -11.70 -8.18
C ARG A 724 -8.88 -12.33 -9.08
N TYR A 725 -8.05 -13.20 -8.51
CA TYR A 725 -7.16 -14.06 -9.30
C TYR A 725 -7.95 -15.18 -9.94
N ILE A 726 -8.22 -15.12 -11.25
CA ILE A 726 -9.02 -16.10 -11.99
C ILE A 726 -8.25 -16.63 -13.21
N ILE A 727 -8.64 -17.80 -13.71
CA ILE A 727 -8.34 -18.24 -15.06
C ILE A 727 -9.40 -17.62 -15.97
N MET A 728 -8.98 -16.70 -16.84
CA MET A 728 -9.83 -16.11 -17.86
C MET A 728 -9.35 -16.56 -19.23
N ARG A 729 -10.29 -16.82 -20.15
CA ARG A 729 -9.95 -17.01 -21.55
C ARG A 729 -9.92 -15.65 -22.26
N ILE A 730 -8.74 -15.26 -22.73
CA ILE A 730 -8.51 -13.98 -23.44
C ILE A 730 -7.86 -14.29 -24.78
N GLY A 731 -8.47 -13.85 -25.88
CA GLY A 731 -7.90 -14.04 -27.21
C GLY A 731 -7.90 -15.52 -27.66
N GLY A 732 -8.79 -16.35 -27.11
CA GLY A 732 -8.83 -17.79 -27.36
C GLY A 732 -7.86 -18.63 -26.51
N GLU A 733 -7.06 -18.02 -25.64
CA GLU A 733 -6.09 -18.70 -24.76
C GLU A 733 -6.47 -18.55 -23.28
N GLU A 734 -6.27 -19.60 -22.47
CA GLU A 734 -6.43 -19.53 -21.02
C GLU A 734 -5.29 -18.71 -20.40
N ARG A 735 -5.61 -17.78 -19.50
CA ARG A 735 -4.62 -16.93 -18.82
C ARG A 735 -4.97 -16.86 -17.35
N PHE A 736 -3.96 -17.04 -16.50
CA PHE A 736 -4.09 -16.74 -15.09
C PHE A 736 -3.92 -15.23 -14.91
N VAL A 737 -4.92 -14.55 -14.36
CA VAL A 737 -4.98 -13.09 -14.29
C VAL A 737 -5.56 -12.62 -12.96
N ALA A 738 -5.13 -11.45 -12.49
CA ALA A 738 -5.87 -10.70 -11.49
C ALA A 738 -6.86 -9.78 -12.21
N MET A 739 -8.16 -9.97 -12.01
CA MET A 739 -9.21 -9.13 -12.61
C MET A 739 -9.85 -8.24 -11.56
N HIS A 740 -10.30 -7.06 -11.99
CA HIS A 740 -11.14 -6.17 -11.20
C HIS A 740 -12.20 -5.52 -12.08
N ASN A 741 -13.47 -5.59 -11.65
CA ASN A 741 -14.57 -4.92 -12.35
C ASN A 741 -14.53 -3.40 -12.09
N ALA A 742 -14.88 -2.57 -13.07
CA ALA A 742 -14.96 -1.12 -12.88
C ALA A 742 -16.35 -0.61 -13.27
N GLU A 743 -16.94 0.23 -12.42
CA GLU A 743 -18.15 1.00 -12.71
C GLU A 743 -17.79 2.47 -12.95
N PHE A 744 -18.64 3.22 -13.64
CA PHE A 744 -18.44 4.68 -13.75
C PHE A 744 -18.70 5.36 -12.40
N GLU A 745 -17.83 6.28 -12.00
CA GLU A 745 -17.92 7.04 -10.75
C GLU A 745 -19.28 7.75 -10.65
N ASP A 746 -19.93 7.66 -9.47
CA ASP A 746 -21.23 8.27 -9.18
C ASP A 746 -22.39 7.87 -10.14
N SER A 747 -22.25 6.75 -10.85
CA SER A 747 -23.29 6.26 -11.77
C SER A 747 -24.50 5.72 -11.02
N VAL A 748 -25.66 6.40 -11.14
CA VAL A 748 -26.94 5.95 -10.55
C VAL A 748 -27.33 4.55 -11.03
N GLY A 749 -27.02 4.22 -12.29
CA GLY A 749 -27.31 2.92 -12.89
C GLY A 749 -26.31 1.82 -12.52
N ARG A 750 -25.19 2.17 -11.87
CA ARG A 750 -24.06 1.25 -11.62
C ARG A 750 -23.65 0.53 -12.92
N ASN A 751 -23.52 1.31 -13.98
CA ASN A 751 -23.17 0.79 -15.31
C ASN A 751 -21.69 0.39 -15.33
N LEU A 752 -21.40 -0.75 -15.97
CA LEU A 752 -20.03 -1.25 -16.14
C LEU A 752 -19.24 -0.30 -17.05
N ALA A 753 -18.12 0.21 -16.54
CA ALA A 753 -17.13 0.95 -17.32
C ALA A 753 -16.14 0.02 -18.04
N GLY A 754 -15.87 -1.15 -17.46
CA GLY A 754 -15.05 -2.19 -18.07
C GLY A 754 -14.50 -3.18 -17.05
N ILE A 755 -13.48 -3.92 -17.46
CA ILE A 755 -12.67 -4.75 -16.54
C ILE A 755 -11.20 -4.39 -16.69
N TYR A 756 -10.52 -4.26 -15.55
CA TYR A 756 -9.06 -4.20 -15.50
C TYR A 756 -8.52 -5.60 -15.27
N VAL A 757 -7.50 -5.96 -16.04
CA VAL A 757 -6.88 -7.28 -16.02
C VAL A 757 -5.37 -7.10 -15.94
N MET A 758 -4.75 -7.75 -14.95
CA MET A 758 -3.31 -7.84 -14.79
C MET A 758 -2.87 -9.29 -15.03
N GLY A 759 -1.92 -9.49 -15.94
CA GLY A 759 -1.41 -10.82 -16.22
C GLY A 759 -0.61 -11.41 -15.04
N CYS A 760 -0.88 -12.68 -14.73
CA CYS A 760 -0.19 -13.46 -13.71
C CYS A 760 0.42 -14.73 -14.35
N GLY A 761 1.16 -15.51 -13.57
CA GLY A 761 1.76 -16.75 -14.05
C GLY A 761 2.84 -16.52 -15.13
N ASN A 762 2.80 -17.33 -16.18
CA ASN A 762 3.79 -17.35 -17.25
C ASN A 762 3.36 -16.65 -18.55
N ARG A 763 2.18 -15.99 -18.57
CA ARG A 763 1.65 -15.30 -19.74
C ARG A 763 1.38 -13.84 -19.41
N HIS A 764 2.11 -12.93 -20.06
CA HIS A 764 1.91 -11.48 -19.92
C HIS A 764 2.02 -10.99 -18.46
N PHE A 765 2.96 -11.55 -17.70
CA PHE A 765 3.11 -11.23 -16.28
C PHE A 765 3.40 -9.74 -16.07
N GLY A 766 2.55 -9.05 -15.29
CA GLY A 766 2.70 -7.62 -15.02
C GLY A 766 2.20 -6.68 -16.13
N ASP A 767 1.63 -7.22 -17.22
CA ASP A 767 0.98 -6.41 -18.25
C ASP A 767 -0.45 -6.06 -17.78
N MET A 768 -0.71 -4.77 -17.53
CA MET A 768 -2.04 -4.27 -17.19
C MET A 768 -2.80 -3.85 -18.44
N GLN A 769 -4.03 -4.36 -18.58
CA GLN A 769 -4.93 -4.05 -19.69
C GLN A 769 -6.30 -3.62 -19.16
N PHE A 770 -6.89 -2.60 -19.79
CA PHE A 770 -8.27 -2.17 -19.52
C PHE A 770 -9.16 -2.52 -20.70
N TYR A 771 -10.15 -3.39 -20.47
CA TYR A 771 -11.17 -3.74 -21.45
C TYR A 771 -12.41 -2.88 -21.22
N SER A 772 -12.49 -1.79 -21.98
CA SER A 772 -13.54 -0.79 -21.89
C SER A 772 -14.91 -1.32 -22.33
N ALA A 773 -15.95 -0.87 -21.64
CA ALA A 773 -17.34 -1.09 -21.96
C ALA A 773 -17.97 0.16 -22.58
N GLY A 774 -18.56 0.02 -23.77
CA GLY A 774 -19.30 1.10 -24.41
C GLY A 774 -18.43 2.22 -24.98
N GLN A 775 -18.78 3.47 -24.69
CA GLN A 775 -18.07 4.67 -25.12
C GLN A 775 -17.58 5.45 -23.90
N ILE A 776 -16.68 6.41 -24.13
CA ILE A 776 -16.16 7.34 -23.11
C ILE A 776 -17.30 7.91 -22.26
N GLY A 777 -17.28 7.62 -20.96
CA GLY A 777 -18.25 8.06 -19.97
C GLY A 777 -19.67 7.49 -20.10
N SER A 778 -19.88 6.46 -20.94
CA SER A 778 -21.21 5.88 -21.15
C SER A 778 -21.19 4.43 -21.60
N SER A 779 -21.85 3.58 -20.81
CA SER A 779 -22.11 2.17 -21.14
C SER A 779 -23.56 1.81 -20.83
N THR A 780 -24.08 0.84 -21.59
CA THR A 780 -25.37 0.19 -21.33
C THR A 780 -25.21 -1.18 -20.67
N LEU A 781 -23.98 -1.66 -20.47
CA LEU A 781 -23.71 -2.93 -19.81
C LEU A 781 -23.96 -2.79 -18.31
N LEU A 782 -24.55 -3.83 -17.72
CA LEU A 782 -24.81 -3.91 -16.29
C LEU A 782 -23.50 -4.06 -15.53
N GLY A 783 -23.28 -3.26 -14.50
CA GLY A 783 -22.23 -3.53 -13.52
C GLY A 783 -22.60 -4.71 -12.61
N PRO A 784 -21.65 -5.21 -11.80
CA PRO A 784 -21.88 -6.36 -10.91
C PRO A 784 -23.09 -6.19 -9.98
N ASN A 785 -23.30 -4.98 -9.44
CA ASN A 785 -24.44 -4.70 -8.56
C ASN A 785 -25.77 -4.73 -9.33
N ALA A 786 -25.80 -4.20 -10.54
CA ALA A 786 -27.00 -4.20 -11.38
C ALA A 786 -27.32 -5.62 -11.89
N ALA A 787 -26.30 -6.47 -12.11
CA ALA A 787 -26.49 -7.88 -12.46
C ALA A 787 -27.17 -8.67 -11.33
N VAL A 788 -26.82 -8.44 -10.06
CA VAL A 788 -27.52 -9.04 -8.91
C VAL A 788 -28.98 -8.58 -8.85
N GLN A 789 -29.26 -7.30 -9.12
CA GLN A 789 -30.65 -6.81 -9.16
C GLN A 789 -31.46 -7.49 -10.28
N ALA A 790 -30.86 -7.69 -11.46
CA ALA A 790 -31.48 -8.44 -12.55
C ALA A 790 -31.73 -9.91 -12.15
N PHE A 791 -30.76 -10.53 -11.46
CA PHE A 791 -30.88 -11.88 -10.93
C PHE A 791 -32.07 -12.03 -9.97
N GLU A 792 -32.18 -11.13 -8.98
CA GLU A 792 -33.23 -11.15 -7.94
C GLU A 792 -34.64 -10.85 -8.46
N THR A 793 -34.74 -10.12 -9.57
CA THR A 793 -36.02 -9.71 -10.13
C THR A 793 -36.63 -10.75 -11.06
N ASN A 794 -35.84 -11.72 -11.53
CA ASN A 794 -36.32 -12.85 -12.30
C ASN A 794 -37.30 -13.69 -11.47
N ASP A 795 -38.47 -14.00 -12.03
CA ASP A 795 -39.54 -14.68 -11.29
C ASP A 795 -39.16 -16.09 -10.81
N ALA A 796 -38.45 -16.87 -11.63
CA ALA A 796 -38.03 -18.24 -11.29
C ALA A 796 -36.97 -18.23 -10.18
N VAL A 797 -35.93 -17.41 -10.35
CA VAL A 797 -34.88 -17.22 -9.34
C VAL A 797 -35.47 -16.72 -8.03
N ARG A 798 -36.31 -15.68 -8.07
CA ARG A 798 -36.94 -15.11 -6.87
C ARG A 798 -37.76 -16.13 -6.10
N THR A 799 -38.52 -16.99 -6.79
CA THR A 799 -39.26 -18.08 -6.15
C THR A 799 -38.31 -19.08 -5.49
N GLN A 800 -37.23 -19.45 -6.16
CA GLN A 800 -36.24 -20.38 -5.60
C GLN A 800 -35.51 -19.79 -4.37
N LEU A 801 -35.06 -18.54 -4.45
CA LEU A 801 -34.44 -17.83 -3.33
C LEU A 801 -35.37 -17.75 -2.10
N GLN A 802 -36.68 -17.53 -2.33
CA GLN A 802 -37.68 -17.55 -1.25
C GLN A 802 -37.85 -18.93 -0.61
N LEU A 803 -37.74 -20.02 -1.39
CA LEU A 803 -37.80 -21.39 -0.88
C LEU A 803 -36.57 -21.74 -0.04
N TRP A 804 -35.39 -21.26 -0.46
CA TRP A 804 -34.13 -21.46 0.24
C TRP A 804 -34.01 -20.67 1.56
N GLY A 805 -34.73 -19.54 1.68
CA GLY A 805 -34.78 -18.77 2.91
C GLY A 805 -33.57 -17.86 3.08
N ARG A 806 -32.61 -18.22 3.93
CA ARG A 806 -31.41 -17.40 4.21
C ARG A 806 -30.27 -17.79 3.28
N TYR A 807 -29.75 -16.82 2.54
CA TYR A 807 -28.71 -17.01 1.54
C TYR A 807 -27.78 -15.80 1.44
N ARG A 808 -26.62 -16.01 0.82
CA ARG A 808 -25.62 -15.00 0.46
C ARG A 808 -25.19 -15.20 -0.99
N TYR A 809 -24.82 -14.12 -1.68
CA TYR A 809 -24.17 -14.20 -3.00
C TYR A 809 -22.65 -14.28 -2.84
N GLY A 810 -22.03 -15.15 -3.62
CA GLY A 810 -20.58 -15.22 -3.76
C GLY A 810 -20.01 -14.20 -4.73
N ASN A 811 -18.83 -14.51 -5.24
CA ASN A 811 -18.11 -13.66 -6.20
C ASN A 811 -18.91 -13.40 -7.47
N ARG A 812 -18.86 -12.16 -7.97
CA ARG A 812 -19.57 -11.72 -9.19
C ARG A 812 -18.57 -11.63 -10.33
N LEU A 813 -18.29 -12.77 -10.95
CA LEU A 813 -17.24 -12.89 -11.95
C LEU A 813 -17.81 -12.67 -13.35
N LEU A 814 -17.20 -11.78 -14.13
CA LEU A 814 -17.57 -11.55 -15.52
C LEU A 814 -16.75 -12.49 -16.42
N TYR A 815 -17.44 -13.39 -17.11
CA TYR A 815 -16.84 -14.31 -18.07
C TYR A 815 -17.43 -14.12 -19.46
N HIS A 816 -16.61 -14.41 -20.47
CA HIS A 816 -17.07 -14.58 -21.84
C HIS A 816 -17.40 -16.05 -22.08
N LEU A 817 -18.67 -16.36 -22.37
CA LEU A 817 -19.17 -17.72 -22.59
C LEU A 817 -20.11 -17.74 -23.80
N GLY A 818 -19.89 -18.61 -24.78
CA GLY A 818 -20.81 -18.75 -25.92
C GLY A 818 -20.88 -17.53 -26.84
N GLY A 819 -19.84 -16.71 -26.92
CA GLY A 819 -19.85 -15.45 -27.68
C GLY A 819 -20.40 -14.23 -26.92
N ASP A 820 -21.06 -14.42 -25.77
CA ASP A 820 -21.69 -13.35 -24.97
C ASP A 820 -20.98 -13.17 -23.61
N LEU A 821 -21.21 -12.03 -22.95
CA LEU A 821 -20.69 -11.74 -21.60
C LEU A 821 -21.71 -12.06 -20.52
N PHE A 822 -21.31 -12.87 -19.55
CA PHE A 822 -22.17 -13.31 -18.45
C PHE A 822 -21.52 -13.05 -17.10
N PHE A 823 -22.32 -12.57 -16.16
CA PHE A 823 -21.98 -12.64 -14.75
C PHE A 823 -22.33 -14.01 -14.20
N VAL A 824 -21.34 -14.65 -13.60
CA VAL A 824 -21.49 -15.89 -12.82
C VAL A 824 -21.65 -15.48 -11.37
N ILE A 825 -22.78 -15.84 -10.76
CA ILE A 825 -23.17 -15.45 -9.40
C ILE A 825 -23.51 -16.70 -8.60
N PRO A 826 -22.56 -17.26 -7.82
CA PRO A 826 -22.84 -18.35 -6.90
C PRO A 826 -23.79 -17.89 -5.79
N VAL A 827 -24.72 -18.77 -5.39
CA VAL A 827 -25.64 -18.54 -4.27
C VAL A 827 -25.35 -19.57 -3.18
N PHE A 828 -24.94 -19.11 -2.01
CA PHE A 828 -24.67 -19.94 -0.84
C PHE A 828 -25.84 -19.90 0.14
N LEU A 829 -26.24 -21.08 0.61
CA LEU A 829 -27.27 -21.25 1.62
C LEU A 829 -26.64 -21.23 3.01
N GLU A 830 -27.15 -20.37 3.88
CA GLU A 830 -26.69 -20.28 5.26
C GLU A 830 -27.51 -21.21 6.16
N VAL A 831 -26.88 -22.27 6.65
CA VAL A 831 -27.52 -23.21 7.58
C VAL A 831 -26.99 -22.96 8.98
N GLU A 832 -27.85 -22.44 9.87
CA GLU A 832 -27.56 -22.35 11.29
C GLU A 832 -27.64 -23.75 11.93
N THR A 833 -26.51 -24.22 12.44
CA THR A 833 -26.46 -25.48 13.20
C THR A 833 -26.74 -25.22 14.69
N SER A 834 -27.07 -26.29 15.43
CA SER A 834 -27.39 -26.25 16.87
C SER A 834 -26.26 -25.77 17.81
N ALA A 835 -25.11 -25.35 17.25
CA ALA A 835 -23.92 -24.92 17.97
C ALA A 835 -23.45 -23.49 17.58
N ASP A 836 -24.34 -22.63 17.08
CA ASP A 836 -24.03 -21.28 16.56
C ASP A 836 -22.98 -21.27 15.43
N ARG A 837 -22.83 -22.39 14.70
CA ARG A 837 -21.98 -22.45 13.50
C ARG A 837 -22.83 -22.27 12.26
N VAL A 838 -22.50 -21.29 11.44
CA VAL A 838 -23.04 -21.11 10.09
C VAL A 838 -22.22 -21.99 9.15
N ILE A 839 -22.90 -22.91 8.47
CA ILE A 839 -22.31 -23.66 7.36
C ILE A 839 -22.88 -23.10 6.08
N GLU A 840 -22.01 -22.78 5.13
CA GLU A 840 -22.40 -22.41 3.78
C GLU A 840 -22.34 -23.62 2.86
N LYS A 841 -23.41 -23.82 2.09
CA LYS A 841 -23.49 -24.84 1.04
C LYS A 841 -23.87 -24.14 -0.26
N LEU A 842 -23.21 -24.49 -1.36
CA LEU A 842 -23.64 -24.04 -2.68
C LEU A 842 -25.09 -24.49 -2.93
N GLY A 843 -25.99 -23.52 -3.05
CA GLY A 843 -27.40 -23.72 -3.36
C GLY A 843 -27.63 -23.83 -4.87
N GLY A 844 -26.91 -23.01 -5.64
CA GLY A 844 -26.88 -23.03 -7.09
C GLY A 844 -26.01 -21.91 -7.63
N VAL A 845 -25.82 -21.88 -8.95
CA VAL A 845 -25.07 -20.84 -9.66
C VAL A 845 -25.99 -20.12 -10.64
N GLY A 846 -26.06 -18.80 -10.49
CA GLY A 846 -26.78 -17.93 -11.40
C GLY A 846 -25.92 -17.49 -12.57
N LEU A 847 -26.54 -17.41 -13.75
CA LEU A 847 -25.96 -16.73 -14.92
C LEU A 847 -26.85 -15.55 -15.31
N VAL A 848 -26.23 -14.39 -15.52
CA VAL A 848 -26.91 -13.15 -15.91
C VAL A 848 -26.22 -12.54 -17.13
N ASP A 849 -26.97 -12.29 -18.19
CA ASP A 849 -26.50 -11.57 -19.37
C ASP A 849 -26.15 -10.12 -19.03
N ALA A 850 -24.87 -9.75 -19.18
CA ALA A 850 -24.36 -8.43 -18.85
C ALA A 850 -24.89 -7.32 -19.78
N GLN A 851 -25.36 -7.65 -20.99
CA GLN A 851 -25.80 -6.67 -21.98
C GLN A 851 -27.22 -6.18 -21.74
N THR A 852 -28.13 -7.09 -21.38
CA THR A 852 -29.56 -6.78 -21.28
C THR A 852 -30.14 -7.01 -19.89
N GLY A 853 -29.53 -7.88 -19.09
CA GLY A 853 -30.12 -8.41 -17.86
C GLY A 853 -31.41 -9.20 -18.09
N GLY A 854 -31.78 -9.45 -19.34
CA GLY A 854 -33.04 -10.10 -19.72
C GLY A 854 -32.94 -11.62 -19.71
N ARG A 855 -31.75 -12.18 -19.94
CA ARG A 855 -31.47 -13.62 -19.83
C ARG A 855 -30.86 -13.90 -18.46
N VAL A 856 -31.59 -14.66 -17.67
CA VAL A 856 -31.20 -15.09 -16.32
C VAL A 856 -31.59 -16.55 -16.15
N SER A 857 -30.66 -17.37 -15.65
CA SER A 857 -30.90 -18.78 -15.29
C SER A 857 -30.23 -19.11 -13.95
N LEU A 858 -30.63 -20.23 -13.34
CA LEU A 858 -30.12 -20.71 -12.07
C LEU A 858 -30.08 -22.24 -12.08
N GLY A 859 -28.87 -22.81 -12.19
CA GLY A 859 -28.63 -24.25 -12.13
C GLY A 859 -27.95 -24.67 -10.83
N GLU A 860 -27.76 -25.97 -10.61
CA GLU A 860 -26.96 -26.52 -9.50
C GLU A 860 -25.47 -26.18 -9.66
N ASN A 861 -25.02 -26.02 -10.91
CA ASN A 861 -23.67 -25.56 -11.27
C ASN A 861 -23.71 -24.68 -12.53
N VAL A 862 -22.57 -24.06 -12.87
CA VAL A 862 -22.44 -23.16 -14.02
C VAL A 862 -22.74 -23.83 -15.37
N VAL A 863 -22.41 -25.12 -15.53
CA VAL A 863 -22.69 -25.88 -16.76
C VAL A 863 -24.19 -26.05 -16.95
N GLU A 864 -24.90 -26.44 -15.89
CA GLU A 864 -26.36 -26.56 -15.90
C GLU A 864 -27.03 -25.22 -16.13
N ALA A 865 -26.62 -24.17 -15.41
CA ALA A 865 -27.15 -22.82 -15.61
C ALA A 865 -26.99 -22.35 -17.06
N TYR A 866 -25.85 -22.66 -17.68
CA TYR A 866 -25.58 -22.34 -19.08
C TYR A 866 -26.51 -23.13 -20.01
N TYR A 867 -26.59 -24.44 -19.83
CA TYR A 867 -27.47 -25.27 -20.66
C TYR A 867 -28.96 -24.95 -20.47
N GLU A 868 -29.40 -24.57 -19.27
CA GLU A 868 -30.77 -24.10 -19.02
C GLU A 868 -31.07 -22.82 -19.80
N MET A 869 -30.16 -21.84 -19.74
CA MET A 869 -30.32 -20.55 -20.40
C MET A 869 -30.51 -20.70 -21.91
N PHE A 870 -29.80 -21.64 -22.53
CA PHE A 870 -29.87 -21.91 -23.97
C PHE A 870 -30.88 -23.01 -24.34
N GLY A 871 -31.65 -23.53 -23.37
CA GLY A 871 -32.66 -24.57 -23.60
C GLY A 871 -32.07 -25.92 -24.05
N LEU A 872 -30.81 -26.19 -23.69
CA LEU A 872 -30.05 -27.40 -24.02
C LEU A 872 -30.33 -28.54 -23.01
N LEU A 873 -30.92 -28.24 -21.84
CA LEU A 873 -31.31 -29.19 -20.79
C LEU A 873 -32.64 -29.93 -21.02
N ASN A 874 -33.26 -29.84 -22.20
CA ASN A 874 -34.52 -30.56 -22.48
C ASN A 874 -34.31 -32.09 -22.60
N GLN A 875 -33.97 -32.74 -21.49
CA GLN A 875 -34.26 -34.14 -21.20
C GLN A 875 -35.30 -34.17 -20.08
N THR A 876 -36.46 -34.72 -20.40
CA THR A 876 -37.70 -34.71 -19.62
C THR A 876 -37.57 -35.54 -18.35
N VAL A 877 -37.80 -34.94 -17.18
CA VAL A 877 -38.12 -35.72 -15.97
C VAL A 877 -39.41 -36.49 -16.23
N VAL A 878 -39.34 -37.81 -16.34
CA VAL A 878 -40.52 -38.67 -16.58
C VAL A 878 -41.45 -38.60 -15.36
N GLU A 879 -42.64 -38.00 -15.52
CA GLU A 879 -43.60 -37.80 -14.42
C GLU A 879 -44.16 -39.13 -13.89
N ALA A 880 -44.71 -39.12 -12.67
CA ALA A 880 -45.29 -40.33 -12.06
C ALA A 880 -46.52 -40.80 -12.85
N GLY A 881 -46.49 -42.05 -13.32
CA GLY A 881 -47.51 -42.63 -14.20
C GLY A 881 -47.12 -42.63 -15.69
N GLU A 882 -45.93 -42.16 -16.05
CA GLU A 882 -45.46 -42.12 -17.44
C GLU A 882 -44.22 -42.99 -17.67
N VAL A 883 -43.98 -43.30 -18.95
CA VAL A 883 -42.78 -43.99 -19.43
C VAL A 883 -42.10 -43.10 -20.46
N GLY A 884 -40.82 -42.77 -20.27
CA GLY A 884 -40.13 -41.79 -21.13
C GLY A 884 -38.62 -41.91 -21.10
N PHE A 885 -37.96 -41.00 -21.84
CA PHE A 885 -36.51 -40.85 -21.83
C PHE A 885 -36.07 -40.03 -20.60
N GLU A 886 -35.21 -40.59 -19.78
CA GLU A 886 -34.51 -39.88 -18.70
C GLU A 886 -33.25 -39.19 -19.26
N SER A 887 -32.58 -39.81 -20.23
CA SER A 887 -31.57 -39.16 -21.06
C SER A 887 -31.43 -39.81 -22.44
N ALA A 888 -31.01 -39.02 -23.44
CA ALA A 888 -30.59 -39.52 -24.74
C ALA A 888 -29.56 -38.57 -25.39
N SER A 889 -28.38 -39.07 -25.74
CA SER A 889 -27.33 -38.28 -26.39
C SER A 889 -26.47 -39.12 -27.33
N PHE A 890 -25.87 -38.48 -28.33
CA PHE A 890 -24.84 -39.09 -29.17
C PHE A 890 -23.46 -38.91 -28.53
N SER A 891 -22.61 -39.92 -28.63
CA SER A 891 -21.20 -39.86 -28.23
C SER A 891 -20.34 -40.60 -29.26
N PRO A 892 -19.54 -39.89 -30.07
CA PRO A 892 -19.47 -38.42 -30.21
C PRO A 892 -20.66 -37.82 -30.99
N LEU A 893 -20.99 -36.55 -30.75
CA LEU A 893 -22.03 -35.77 -31.47
C LEU A 893 -21.61 -35.37 -32.91
N THR A 894 -20.32 -35.45 -33.22
CA THR A 894 -19.76 -35.23 -34.56
C THR A 894 -18.91 -36.43 -34.96
N ILE A 895 -19.16 -36.99 -36.14
CA ILE A 895 -18.42 -38.12 -36.70
C ILE A 895 -17.93 -37.82 -38.12
N ASP A 896 -16.80 -38.38 -38.51
CA ASP A 896 -16.43 -38.42 -39.93
C ASP A 896 -17.36 -39.40 -40.67
N SER A 897 -17.65 -39.10 -41.94
CA SER A 897 -18.47 -39.95 -42.79
C SER A 897 -17.97 -41.39 -42.80
N GLY A 898 -18.78 -42.32 -42.28
CA GLY A 898 -18.45 -43.73 -42.15
C GLY A 898 -17.86 -44.16 -40.80
N GLU A 899 -17.69 -43.28 -39.83
CA GLU A 899 -17.33 -43.62 -38.45
C GLU A 899 -18.57 -43.91 -37.57
N PHE A 900 -18.36 -44.55 -36.42
CA PHE A 900 -19.44 -44.87 -35.48
C PHE A 900 -19.68 -43.74 -34.47
N THR A 901 -20.95 -43.52 -34.13
CA THR A 901 -21.41 -42.81 -32.94
C THR A 901 -22.28 -43.74 -32.10
N GLU A 902 -22.22 -43.61 -30.78
CA GLU A 902 -23.08 -44.35 -29.86
C GLU A 902 -24.24 -43.45 -29.41
N LEU A 903 -25.47 -43.93 -29.55
CA LEU A 903 -26.64 -43.25 -29.02
C LEU A 903 -26.92 -43.76 -27.60
N SER A 904 -26.37 -43.09 -26.59
CA SER A 904 -26.61 -43.45 -25.19
C SER A 904 -28.01 -43.00 -24.77
N MET A 905 -28.86 -43.95 -24.36
CA MET A 905 -30.22 -43.70 -23.91
C MET A 905 -30.45 -44.31 -22.54
N LEU A 906 -31.07 -43.55 -21.63
CA LEU A 906 -31.62 -44.02 -20.37
C LEU A 906 -33.14 -43.86 -20.42
N LEU A 907 -33.85 -44.97 -20.31
CA LEU A 907 -35.30 -45.07 -20.31
C LEU A 907 -35.79 -45.32 -18.89
N ARG A 908 -36.93 -44.74 -18.50
CA ARG A 908 -37.52 -44.98 -17.19
C ARG A 908 -39.00 -45.29 -17.30
N ASN A 909 -39.41 -46.40 -16.67
CA ASN A 909 -40.82 -46.71 -16.45
C ASN A 909 -41.22 -46.18 -15.06
N ASN A 910 -41.85 -45.01 -15.02
CA ASN A 910 -42.35 -44.41 -13.78
C ASN A 910 -43.85 -44.67 -13.58
N ASP A 911 -44.42 -45.65 -14.30
CA ASP A 911 -45.78 -46.16 -14.08
C ASP A 911 -45.77 -47.36 -13.10
N ASN A 912 -46.95 -47.72 -12.59
CA ASN A 912 -47.17 -48.78 -11.62
C ASN A 912 -47.42 -50.16 -12.28
N MET A 913 -47.16 -50.27 -13.59
CA MET A 913 -47.30 -51.49 -14.39
C MET A 913 -46.01 -51.76 -15.20
N SER A 914 -45.83 -52.99 -15.68
CA SER A 914 -44.72 -53.33 -16.58
C SER A 914 -45.13 -53.10 -18.02
N HIS A 915 -44.23 -52.50 -18.81
CA HIS A 915 -44.46 -52.19 -20.23
C HIS A 915 -43.43 -52.88 -21.13
N ASP A 916 -43.85 -53.28 -22.34
CA ASP A 916 -42.94 -53.79 -23.36
C ASP A 916 -42.44 -52.64 -24.24
N LEU A 917 -41.17 -52.30 -24.12
CA LEU A 917 -40.60 -51.11 -24.74
C LEU A 917 -39.97 -51.40 -26.10
N SER A 918 -40.18 -50.47 -27.03
CA SER A 918 -39.47 -50.41 -28.30
C SER A 918 -39.05 -49.00 -28.63
N VAL A 919 -37.88 -48.84 -29.26
CA VAL A 919 -37.34 -47.54 -29.65
C VAL A 919 -37.22 -47.48 -31.16
N ASP A 920 -37.85 -46.48 -31.77
CA ASP A 920 -37.77 -46.20 -33.19
C ASP A 920 -36.82 -45.03 -33.43
N ILE A 921 -35.73 -45.26 -34.16
CA ILE A 921 -34.82 -44.22 -34.65
C ILE A 921 -35.25 -43.85 -36.06
N THR A 922 -35.73 -42.63 -36.25
CA THR A 922 -36.24 -42.13 -37.54
C THR A 922 -35.36 -41.02 -38.08
N VAL A 923 -34.85 -41.20 -39.29
CA VAL A 923 -34.03 -40.20 -40.01
C VAL A 923 -34.76 -39.71 -41.25
N ALA A 924 -34.83 -38.40 -41.45
CA ALA A 924 -35.58 -37.79 -42.54
C ALA A 924 -34.89 -37.92 -43.90
N ALA A 925 -33.56 -37.80 -43.93
CA ALA A 925 -32.73 -37.94 -45.13
C ALA A 925 -31.30 -38.34 -44.73
N GLY A 926 -30.59 -39.02 -45.62
CA GLY A 926 -29.22 -39.50 -45.37
C GLY A 926 -29.11 -41.02 -45.45
N ASP A 927 -27.89 -41.52 -45.65
CA ASP A 927 -27.57 -42.94 -45.67
C ASP A 927 -27.04 -43.36 -44.30
N PHE A 928 -27.83 -44.14 -43.57
CA PHE A 928 -27.57 -44.53 -42.18
C PHE A 928 -27.52 -46.05 -42.04
N GLU A 929 -26.68 -46.53 -41.13
CA GLU A 929 -26.68 -47.91 -40.64
C GLU A 929 -26.82 -47.89 -39.11
N VAL A 930 -27.73 -48.68 -38.57
CA VAL A 930 -27.96 -48.79 -37.12
C VAL A 930 -27.67 -50.21 -36.67
N PHE A 931 -26.80 -50.36 -35.68
CA PHE A 931 -26.42 -51.64 -35.09
C PHE A 931 -27.01 -51.78 -33.69
N TRP A 932 -27.67 -52.92 -33.47
CA TRP A 932 -28.27 -53.29 -32.20
C TRP A 932 -27.74 -54.65 -31.76
N HIS A 933 -27.14 -54.71 -30.57
CA HIS A 933 -26.47 -55.91 -30.04
C HIS A 933 -25.54 -56.60 -31.06
N GLY A 934 -24.74 -55.80 -31.79
CA GLY A 934 -23.76 -56.28 -32.77
C GLY A 934 -24.34 -56.78 -34.10
N SER A 935 -25.63 -56.59 -34.35
CA SER A 935 -26.29 -56.93 -35.63
C SER A 935 -26.85 -55.68 -36.30
N ASN A 936 -26.74 -55.59 -37.64
CA ASN A 936 -27.33 -54.49 -38.41
C ASN A 936 -28.86 -54.60 -38.42
N VAL A 937 -29.55 -53.51 -38.10
CA VAL A 937 -31.01 -53.41 -38.02
C VAL A 937 -31.55 -53.09 -39.41
N THR A 938 -32.44 -53.92 -39.93
CA THR A 938 -33.07 -53.67 -41.23
C THR A 938 -34.08 -52.52 -41.14
N PRO A 939 -33.91 -51.40 -41.86
CA PRO A 939 -34.82 -50.27 -41.78
C PRO A 939 -36.16 -50.53 -42.48
N MET A 940 -37.20 -49.85 -42.01
CA MET A 940 -38.42 -49.61 -42.76
C MET A 940 -38.27 -48.30 -43.55
N VAL A 941 -38.21 -48.42 -44.88
CA VAL A 941 -38.04 -47.27 -45.78
C VAL A 941 -39.40 -46.71 -46.17
N HIS A 942 -39.62 -45.43 -45.88
CA HIS A 942 -40.80 -44.67 -46.28
C HIS A 942 -40.41 -43.58 -47.30
N PRO A 943 -41.37 -42.97 -48.02
CA PRO A 943 -41.06 -41.98 -49.06
C PRO A 943 -40.31 -40.73 -48.58
N THR A 944 -40.37 -40.42 -47.28
CA THR A 944 -39.87 -39.18 -46.68
C THR A 944 -38.97 -39.39 -45.46
N ASN A 945 -38.75 -40.64 -45.03
CA ASN A 945 -37.93 -40.99 -43.87
C ASN A 945 -37.57 -42.48 -43.89
N THR A 946 -36.56 -42.86 -43.10
CA THR A 946 -36.24 -44.26 -42.80
C THR A 946 -36.28 -44.47 -41.29
N THR A 947 -36.89 -45.57 -40.86
CA THR A 947 -37.08 -45.88 -39.44
C THR A 947 -36.44 -47.22 -39.09
N TYR A 948 -35.64 -47.24 -38.02
CA TYR A 948 -34.99 -48.41 -37.44
C TYR A 948 -35.66 -48.72 -36.11
N SER A 949 -36.29 -49.89 -35.97
CA SER A 949 -37.02 -50.26 -34.75
C SER A 949 -36.19 -51.22 -33.91
N LEU A 950 -35.97 -50.87 -32.65
CA LEU A 950 -35.18 -51.60 -31.66
C LEU A 950 -36.12 -52.16 -30.59
N ASN A 951 -36.07 -53.48 -30.39
CA ASN A 951 -36.82 -54.10 -29.30
C ASN A 951 -35.98 -54.08 -28.02
N ILE A 952 -36.49 -53.43 -26.97
CA ILE A 952 -35.88 -53.31 -25.66
C ILE A 952 -36.32 -54.48 -24.76
N GLY A 953 -37.61 -54.81 -24.79
CA GLY A 953 -38.24 -55.81 -23.94
C GLY A 953 -39.00 -55.20 -22.76
N THR A 954 -39.41 -56.07 -21.84
CA THR A 954 -40.29 -55.68 -20.72
C THR A 954 -39.52 -54.99 -19.60
N VAL A 955 -39.94 -53.78 -19.23
CA VAL A 955 -39.38 -52.99 -18.12
C VAL A 955 -40.39 -52.92 -16.97
N GLY A 956 -39.95 -53.25 -15.76
CA GLY A 956 -40.79 -53.30 -14.56
C GLY A 956 -41.19 -51.93 -14.02
N PRO A 957 -42.16 -51.87 -13.09
CA PRO A 957 -42.61 -50.62 -12.49
C PRO A 957 -41.48 -49.97 -11.66
N GLY A 958 -41.15 -48.72 -11.95
CA GLY A 958 -40.06 -47.98 -11.29
C GLY A 958 -38.65 -48.36 -11.76
N ASP A 959 -38.50 -49.28 -12.70
CA ASP A 959 -37.20 -49.69 -13.23
C ASP A 959 -36.70 -48.72 -14.33
N SER A 960 -35.39 -48.57 -14.42
CA SER A 960 -34.71 -47.89 -15.52
C SER A 960 -33.97 -48.87 -16.43
N TYR A 961 -33.84 -48.53 -17.70
CA TYR A 961 -33.17 -49.34 -18.71
C TYR A 961 -32.23 -48.47 -19.55
N GLY A 962 -30.93 -48.74 -19.43
CA GLY A 962 -29.89 -48.07 -20.22
C GLY A 962 -29.50 -48.87 -21.46
N THR A 963 -29.30 -48.19 -22.59
CA THR A 963 -28.84 -48.83 -23.81
C THR A 963 -28.08 -47.91 -24.77
N THR A 964 -27.31 -48.51 -25.67
CA THR A 964 -26.37 -47.83 -26.58
C THR A 964 -26.35 -48.50 -27.97
N PRO A 965 -27.35 -48.26 -28.84
CA PRO A 965 -27.22 -48.61 -30.25
C PRO A 965 -26.09 -47.82 -30.90
N GLN A 966 -25.37 -48.44 -31.82
CA GLN A 966 -24.33 -47.77 -32.61
C GLN A 966 -24.89 -47.34 -33.96
N LEU A 967 -24.61 -46.11 -34.37
CA LEU A 967 -25.05 -45.55 -35.64
C LEU A 967 -23.83 -45.13 -36.46
N ARG A 968 -23.96 -45.24 -37.78
CA ARG A 968 -22.99 -44.76 -38.75
C ARG A 968 -23.75 -44.07 -39.88
N ALA A 969 -23.22 -42.97 -40.38
CA ALA A 969 -23.82 -42.19 -41.45
C ALA A 969 -22.79 -41.90 -42.56
N TYR A 970 -23.25 -41.84 -43.81
CA TYR A 970 -22.41 -41.54 -44.97
C TYR A 970 -22.85 -40.25 -45.66
N LEU A 971 -21.89 -39.38 -45.95
CA LEU A 971 -22.13 -38.16 -46.75
C LEU A 971 -22.23 -38.48 -48.24
N PRO A 972 -23.16 -37.85 -48.98
CA PRO A 972 -23.20 -37.93 -50.44
C PRO A 972 -21.93 -37.32 -51.07
N GLU A 973 -21.56 -37.84 -52.24
CA GLU A 973 -20.40 -37.35 -52.99
C GLU A 973 -20.51 -35.83 -53.28
N GLY A 974 -19.56 -35.04 -52.77
CA GLY A 974 -19.51 -33.58 -52.92
C GLY A 974 -20.04 -32.76 -51.74
N VAL A 975 -20.54 -33.39 -50.67
CA VAL A 975 -20.91 -32.73 -49.40
C VAL A 975 -19.78 -32.93 -48.38
N VAL A 976 -19.33 -31.84 -47.74
CA VAL A 976 -18.19 -31.84 -46.79
C VAL A 976 -18.66 -31.69 -45.33
N LEU A 977 -19.93 -31.36 -45.11
CA LEU A 977 -20.53 -31.27 -43.79
C LEU A 977 -22.06 -31.33 -43.93
N SER A 978 -22.71 -32.12 -43.08
CA SER A 978 -24.17 -32.13 -42.96
C SER A 978 -24.59 -32.45 -41.53
N THR A 979 -25.54 -31.68 -41.00
CA THR A 979 -26.18 -31.98 -39.71
C THR A 979 -27.52 -32.65 -39.96
N TYR A 980 -27.70 -33.85 -39.41
CA TYR A 980 -28.92 -34.63 -39.53
C TYR A 980 -29.77 -34.50 -38.26
N LEU A 981 -31.06 -34.30 -38.46
CA LEU A 981 -32.05 -34.32 -37.39
C LEU A 981 -32.60 -35.74 -37.28
N ILE A 982 -32.36 -36.37 -36.12
CA ILE A 982 -32.70 -37.75 -35.82
C ILE A 982 -33.79 -37.72 -34.75
N ILE A 983 -34.93 -38.33 -35.08
CA ILE A 983 -36.07 -38.40 -34.17
C ILE A 983 -36.07 -39.78 -33.53
N VAL A 984 -35.89 -39.83 -32.21
CA VAL A 984 -35.91 -41.07 -31.43
C VAL A 984 -37.24 -41.15 -30.70
N THR A 985 -38.01 -42.19 -30.97
CA THR A 985 -39.38 -42.35 -30.45
C THR A 985 -39.47 -43.59 -29.58
N LEU A 986 -39.84 -43.43 -28.32
CA LEU A 986 -40.14 -44.52 -27.40
C LEU A 986 -41.60 -44.96 -27.57
N ARG A 987 -41.82 -46.27 -27.66
CA ARG A 987 -43.14 -46.88 -27.77
C ARG A 987 -43.36 -47.93 -26.70
N THR A 988 -44.58 -47.99 -26.21
CA THR A 988 -45.15 -49.07 -25.39
C THR A 988 -46.17 -49.86 -26.22
N GLU A 989 -46.74 -50.92 -25.64
CA GLU A 989 -47.87 -51.64 -26.22
C GLU A 989 -49.12 -50.78 -26.45
N GLU A 990 -49.23 -49.60 -25.80
CA GLU A 990 -50.35 -48.67 -25.93
C GLU A 990 -50.13 -47.60 -27.01
N GLY A 991 -48.90 -47.39 -27.48
CA GLY A 991 -48.59 -46.39 -28.51
C GLY A 991 -47.24 -45.71 -28.32
N ILE A 992 -47.14 -44.47 -28.80
CA ILE A 992 -45.95 -43.62 -28.58
C ILE A 992 -46.01 -43.11 -27.14
N ALA A 993 -44.97 -43.41 -26.37
CA ALA A 993 -44.85 -42.99 -24.98
C ALA A 993 -44.08 -41.67 -24.86
N ASP A 994 -42.99 -41.52 -25.63
CA ASP A 994 -42.16 -40.31 -25.61
C ASP A 994 -41.40 -40.14 -26.94
N GLN A 995 -40.95 -38.94 -27.26
CA GLN A 995 -40.20 -38.64 -28.47
C GLN A 995 -39.20 -37.50 -28.24
N ILE A 996 -37.92 -37.78 -28.53
CA ILE A 996 -36.85 -36.78 -28.47
C ILE A 996 -36.24 -36.55 -29.85
N VAL A 997 -35.80 -35.31 -30.07
CA VAL A 997 -35.12 -34.90 -31.30
C VAL A 997 -33.67 -34.63 -30.99
N LEU A 998 -32.78 -35.33 -31.67
CA LEU A 998 -31.34 -35.21 -31.52
C LEU A 998 -30.71 -34.76 -32.84
N THR A 999 -29.55 -34.13 -32.76
CA THR A 999 -28.77 -33.73 -33.92
C THR A 999 -27.46 -34.52 -33.97
N LEU A 1000 -27.08 -34.98 -35.16
CA LEU A 1000 -25.80 -35.62 -35.43
C LEU A 1000 -25.11 -34.89 -36.58
N THR A 1001 -23.90 -34.40 -36.36
CA THR A 1001 -23.10 -33.75 -37.41
C THR A 1001 -22.15 -34.76 -38.04
N VAL A 1002 -22.12 -34.80 -39.37
CA VAL A 1002 -21.23 -35.67 -40.14
C VAL A 1002 -20.30 -34.80 -40.99
N THR A 1003 -18.99 -35.01 -40.85
CA THR A 1003 -17.91 -34.32 -41.58
C THR A 1003 -17.31 -35.15 -42.70
#